data_AF-A0A928N1I8-F1
#
_entry.id   AF-A0A928N1I8-F1
#
_cell.length_a   1.000
_cell.length_b   1.000
_cell.length_c   1.000
_cell.angle_alpha   90.00
_cell.angle_beta   90.00
_cell.angle_gamma   90.00
#
_symmetry.space_group_name_H-M   'P 1'
#
loop_
_entity.id
_entity.type
_entity.pdbx_description
1 polymer ?
#
loop_
_entity_poly.entity_id
_entity_poly.type
_entity_poly.pdbx_seq_one_letter_code
_entity_poly.pdbx_strand_id
1 'polypeptide(L)'
;MNFKKVLASILAIAMILGTMGTVAFAEDAAPARPTATVTPLVAEGLTFALNFTADKATDEQLAYYGNWYADFELTVNKDVTFNANGGANGYLSGQYDAWSENWVNVPFEDVTLNANEPLKIMAYAAEMMGQSGLNVTYNDVYSSVQNFDCGVFFEPDFLEENPDLEVDLALKMYDPADETKSYVVGENYDFNVADVKAKIDDTYFMSLADAAAAAQDGDTIYVKSGTYDAFSIYSDNVTLKGWETSTTTYGLRSNKTEIIVNSTTDTAFVGVGGHNFTVEGISFIIPENVAGDRLWLASVIGYDSYQYWHGGVEPNGWDVIDCDFIQEGDVLTYAIFNSEDFDIEDCTFVNFGVGICVMDDGGALGTVVISNNTFTYVDEPINAYWGVAGDDSDSIVVTGNAFVSAKSADEIKITIDDYASREQGEAGISSIDLSNNTYSTPTKVEIVDTKTDVTASVNNALAGAENVAVEQKFVTVASIGNNMYKTLQAAIDAIGTAEGDYTITVFADIEEDIVIAQNPNQTITITGDATDKPVISGTVTINGRSARYATAGVTLQNLVFDATNITTEDYIIQGGIQGNNNTRYTSNLTVMNCDFVGTTDWNRTKVAALRTHTGGDHGWKLINSTATGLHSFVQVTNIEKDFEVEDCVITDCKNGINLNNTAEFTMTGTTMNVDGYGVRTGVGSASTTPISIILEDNTINAGKTGDDGDAAIAIRAGASAVVMKITSGTYNSAVGDAIYSAVNEPDVAISGGFYSSDVSAYLADGYQLTPTANGFGVGTEEQVVEAIEVVFEDKTAADAEGEKIYNINLVGSDSAIINRLNSGDLTFKLTTEEGNIDFTIVDIKDDHISVAPVNNDKNRYEFHFDTKNGVVDTNNTITIAQVKFEGYGKFDFVVDTAANNTNAVHTTKLYDNIVDTFIPNGSASGKGDLVLDNSKIENVTIAVPTRTLTINIDFYNTVENNAAVYQDMEVRIVGGTV
;
A
#
# COMPACT_ATOMS: atom_id res chain seq x y z
N MET A 1 76.80 -22.75 61.96
CA MET A 1 78.15 -22.22 61.70
C MET A 1 78.06 -20.70 61.72
N ASN A 2 78.24 -20.04 62.87
CA ASN A 2 79.48 -19.49 63.44
C ASN A 2 80.09 -18.28 62.70
N PHE A 3 79.49 -17.10 62.91
CA PHE A 3 80.20 -15.80 62.86
C PHE A 3 79.97 -14.96 64.14
N LYS A 4 79.62 -15.62 65.26
CA LYS A 4 79.63 -15.07 66.64
C LYS A 4 81.03 -14.71 67.16
N LYS A 5 82.09 -14.81 66.34
CA LYS A 5 83.48 -14.52 66.73
C LYS A 5 84.10 -13.28 66.10
N VAL A 6 83.40 -12.55 65.23
CA VAL A 6 83.92 -11.28 64.69
C VAL A 6 83.33 -10.05 65.40
N LEU A 7 82.15 -10.17 66.03
CA LEU A 7 81.53 -9.02 66.72
C LEU A 7 82.13 -8.73 68.10
N ALA A 8 82.83 -9.69 68.73
CA ALA A 8 83.53 -9.48 69.99
C ALA A 8 84.89 -8.74 69.85
N SER A 9 85.36 -8.53 68.62
CA SER A 9 86.65 -7.86 68.36
C SER A 9 86.50 -6.45 67.77
N ILE A 10 85.34 -6.11 67.21
CA ILE A 10 85.08 -4.79 66.60
C ILE A 10 84.42 -3.82 67.59
N LEU A 11 83.76 -4.33 68.64
CA LEU A 11 83.19 -3.51 69.72
C LEU A 11 84.22 -3.03 70.77
N ALA A 12 85.51 -3.34 70.60
CA ALA A 12 86.60 -2.87 71.46
C ALA A 12 87.44 -1.71 70.86
N ILE A 13 87.15 -1.25 69.63
CA ILE A 13 87.92 -0.17 68.96
C ILE A 13 87.08 1.07 68.61
N ALA A 14 85.75 1.02 68.60
CA ALA A 14 84.92 2.20 68.31
C ALA A 14 84.55 3.05 69.56
N MET A 15 85.19 2.82 70.73
CA MET A 15 85.04 3.66 71.92
C MET A 15 85.93 4.92 71.94
N ILE A 16 86.67 5.24 70.89
CA ILE A 16 87.46 6.48 70.84
C ILE A 16 87.40 7.07 69.42
N LEU A 17 86.78 8.25 69.30
CA LEU A 17 86.63 9.15 68.14
C LEU A 17 85.25 9.11 67.45
N GLY A 18 84.60 10.27 67.44
CA GLY A 18 83.19 10.45 67.14
C GLY A 18 82.83 10.47 65.66
N THR A 19 81.60 10.06 65.38
CA THR A 19 80.51 10.87 64.78
C THR A 19 79.27 9.98 64.74
N MET A 20 78.21 10.36 65.44
CA MET A 20 76.94 9.62 65.48
C MET A 20 76.07 10.03 64.28
N GLY A 21 75.76 9.07 63.42
CA GLY A 21 74.56 9.10 62.58
C GLY A 21 73.63 7.99 63.06
N THR A 22 72.52 8.36 63.69
CA THR A 22 71.44 7.45 64.10
C THR A 22 70.56 7.11 62.89
N VAL A 23 70.43 5.81 62.61
CA VAL A 23 69.49 5.21 61.66
C VAL A 23 68.15 5.04 62.38
N ALA A 24 67.08 5.58 61.81
CA ALA A 24 65.71 5.37 62.29
C ALA A 24 65.23 3.95 61.93
N PHE A 25 64.69 3.22 62.90
CA PHE A 25 63.85 2.04 62.65
C PHE A 25 62.41 2.55 62.52
N ALA A 26 61.73 2.15 61.44
CA ALA A 26 60.32 2.47 61.21
C ALA A 26 59.45 1.82 62.31
N GLU A 27 58.47 2.56 62.84
CA GLU A 27 57.34 1.95 63.53
C GLU A 27 56.66 0.96 62.57
N ASP A 28 56.39 -0.26 63.04
CA ASP A 28 55.53 -1.21 62.33
C ASP A 28 54.17 -0.53 62.16
N ALA A 29 53.84 -0.18 60.92
CA ALA A 29 52.57 0.45 60.59
C ALA A 29 51.45 -0.51 60.99
N ALA A 30 50.40 0.01 61.64
CA ALA A 30 49.20 -0.78 61.96
C ALA A 30 48.68 -1.47 60.68
N PRO A 31 48.22 -2.73 60.75
CA PRO A 31 47.65 -3.40 59.60
C PRO A 31 46.41 -2.62 59.11
N ALA A 32 46.03 -2.84 57.86
CA ALA A 32 44.83 -2.23 57.30
C ALA A 32 43.61 -2.53 58.19
N ARG A 33 42.74 -1.54 58.43
CA ARG A 33 41.57 -1.72 59.28
C ARG A 33 40.66 -2.84 58.72
N PRO A 34 40.08 -3.70 59.56
CA PRO A 34 39.03 -4.59 59.12
C PRO A 34 37.80 -3.77 58.72
N THR A 35 37.06 -4.32 57.78
CA THR A 35 35.85 -3.74 57.21
C THR A 35 34.67 -4.69 57.44
N ALA A 36 33.47 -4.16 57.29
CA ALA A 36 32.25 -4.94 57.25
C ALA A 36 31.41 -4.44 56.07
N THR A 37 30.69 -5.36 55.46
CA THR A 37 29.65 -5.05 54.49
C THR A 37 28.37 -4.70 55.25
N VAL A 38 27.82 -3.52 55.00
CA VAL A 38 26.54 -3.08 55.56
C VAL A 38 25.48 -3.20 54.47
N THR A 39 24.42 -3.97 54.73
CA THR A 39 23.30 -4.13 53.79
C THR A 39 21.99 -3.71 54.45
N PRO A 40 21.19 -2.85 53.80
CA PRO A 40 19.81 -2.60 54.22
C PRO A 40 19.02 -3.92 54.28
N LEU A 41 18.18 -4.06 55.29
CA LEU A 41 17.23 -5.16 55.45
C LEU A 41 15.82 -4.62 55.29
N VAL A 42 15.01 -5.34 54.50
CA VAL A 42 13.56 -5.14 54.47
C VAL A 42 12.98 -5.99 55.60
N ALA A 43 12.43 -5.34 56.63
CA ALA A 43 11.80 -5.99 57.76
C ALA A 43 10.46 -5.33 58.05
N GLU A 44 9.39 -6.14 58.11
CA GLU A 44 8.03 -5.64 58.35
C GLU A 44 7.95 -4.85 59.67
N GLY A 45 7.39 -3.65 59.60
CA GLY A 45 7.15 -2.80 60.77
C GLY A 45 8.36 -2.04 61.31
N LEU A 46 9.46 -1.93 60.54
CA LEU A 46 10.60 -1.06 60.83
C LEU A 46 10.72 0.04 59.76
N THR A 47 11.15 1.24 60.15
CA THR A 47 11.38 2.36 59.21
C THR A 47 12.67 2.13 58.41
N PHE A 48 13.69 1.57 59.05
CA PHE A 48 14.85 1.00 58.39
C PHE A 48 15.50 -0.07 59.27
N ALA A 49 16.16 -1.04 58.64
CA ALA A 49 16.97 -2.05 59.31
C ALA A 49 18.25 -2.30 58.51
N LEU A 50 19.31 -2.72 59.21
CA LEU A 50 20.65 -2.93 58.66
C LEU A 50 21.20 -4.25 59.14
N ASN A 51 21.79 -5.02 58.23
CA ASN A 51 22.64 -6.16 58.50
C ASN A 51 24.10 -5.75 58.31
N PHE A 52 24.94 -6.13 59.27
CA PHE A 52 26.38 -5.93 59.24
C PHE A 52 27.07 -7.28 59.18
N THR A 53 27.69 -7.59 58.03
CA THR A 53 28.50 -8.79 57.83
C THR A 53 29.98 -8.45 57.88
N ALA A 54 30.73 -9.05 58.80
CA ALA A 54 32.17 -8.81 58.88
C ALA A 54 32.91 -9.37 57.65
N ASP A 55 33.75 -8.55 57.00
CA ASP A 55 34.55 -9.00 55.86
C ASP A 55 35.66 -9.96 56.29
N LYS A 56 36.21 -10.70 55.32
CA LYS A 56 37.29 -11.66 55.57
C LYS A 56 38.53 -10.96 56.14
N ALA A 57 38.79 -11.20 57.42
CA ALA A 57 39.97 -10.69 58.12
C ALA A 57 41.24 -11.51 57.82
N THR A 58 42.38 -10.82 57.69
CA THR A 58 43.71 -11.44 57.65
C THR A 58 44.19 -11.82 59.06
N ASP A 59 45.11 -12.78 59.15
CA ASP A 59 45.71 -13.18 60.44
C ASP A 59 46.36 -12.00 61.18
N GLU A 60 46.90 -11.02 60.44
CA GLU A 60 47.51 -9.80 60.97
C GLU A 60 46.46 -8.84 61.54
N GLN A 61 45.32 -8.69 60.86
CA GLN A 61 44.17 -7.92 61.37
C GLN A 61 43.56 -8.56 62.62
N LEU A 62 43.38 -9.89 62.64
CA LEU A 62 42.85 -10.59 63.81
C LEU A 62 43.80 -10.50 65.01
N ALA A 63 45.12 -10.51 64.78
CA ALA A 63 46.10 -10.35 65.85
C ALA A 63 46.09 -8.93 66.47
N TYR A 64 45.81 -7.89 65.67
CA TYR A 64 45.82 -6.49 66.11
C TYR A 64 44.44 -6.01 66.60
N TYR A 65 43.39 -6.22 65.81
CA TYR A 65 42.03 -5.74 66.04
C TYR A 65 41.10 -6.76 66.71
N GLY A 66 41.48 -8.03 66.80
CA GLY A 66 40.60 -9.10 67.28
C GLY A 66 39.98 -8.88 68.68
N ASN A 67 40.67 -8.14 69.56
CA ASN A 67 40.18 -7.84 70.92
C ASN A 67 39.42 -6.51 71.05
N TRP A 68 39.25 -5.77 69.97
CA TRP A 68 38.49 -4.51 69.97
C TRP A 68 37.00 -4.81 70.06
N TYR A 69 36.25 -3.99 70.82
CA TYR A 69 34.82 -4.20 71.05
C TYR A 69 33.98 -3.50 69.99
N ALA A 70 32.93 -4.15 69.49
CA ALA A 70 31.99 -3.57 68.52
C ALA A 70 30.72 -3.07 69.24
N ASP A 71 30.21 -1.89 68.84
CA ASP A 71 28.93 -1.33 69.32
C ASP A 71 28.26 -0.50 68.22
N PHE A 72 26.93 -0.50 68.18
CA PHE A 72 26.15 0.38 67.32
C PHE A 72 25.98 1.74 67.98
N GLU A 73 26.36 2.82 67.30
CA GLU A 73 26.01 4.19 67.70
C GLU A 73 24.86 4.71 66.84
N LEU A 74 23.75 5.04 67.50
CA LEU A 74 22.63 5.79 66.91
C LEU A 74 22.71 7.26 67.33
N THR A 75 22.64 8.18 66.38
CA THR A 75 22.59 9.62 66.62
C THR A 75 21.40 10.21 65.86
N VAL A 76 20.70 11.18 66.45
CA VAL A 76 19.58 11.89 65.81
C VAL A 76 19.81 13.39 65.88
N ASN A 77 19.38 14.14 64.87
CA ASN A 77 19.58 15.60 64.85
C ASN A 77 18.58 16.39 65.72
N LYS A 78 17.57 15.72 66.29
CA LYS A 78 16.52 16.27 67.16
C LYS A 78 16.21 15.32 68.31
N ASP A 79 15.54 15.83 69.34
CA ASP A 79 15.17 14.99 70.49
C ASP A 79 14.13 13.94 70.08
N VAL A 80 14.44 12.66 70.31
CA VAL A 80 13.56 11.53 69.98
C VAL A 80 13.35 10.66 71.21
N THR A 81 12.11 10.25 71.47
CA THR A 81 11.79 9.29 72.53
C THR A 81 11.31 7.96 71.95
N PHE A 82 12.08 6.90 72.18
CA PHE A 82 11.76 5.53 71.79
C PHE A 82 11.12 4.77 72.94
N ASN A 83 10.00 4.08 72.69
CA ASN A 83 9.31 3.27 73.68
C ASN A 83 9.04 1.84 73.18
N ALA A 84 9.04 0.87 74.09
CA ALA A 84 8.93 -0.56 73.78
C ALA A 84 7.66 -1.04 73.04
N ASN A 85 6.61 -0.20 72.94
CA ASN A 85 5.36 -0.51 72.23
C ASN A 85 5.12 0.39 71.00
N GLY A 86 6.13 1.13 70.52
CA GLY A 86 6.00 2.09 69.41
C GLY A 86 5.49 3.49 69.78
N GLY A 87 4.89 3.68 70.96
CA GLY A 87 4.31 4.99 71.35
C GLY A 87 5.33 6.11 71.60
N ALA A 88 4.89 7.37 71.46
CA ALA A 88 5.62 8.65 71.47
C ALA A 88 6.25 9.02 70.12
N ASN A 89 7.42 8.46 69.75
CA ASN A 89 8.05 8.76 68.45
C ASN A 89 8.46 7.49 67.65
N GLY A 90 8.55 6.32 68.28
CA GLY A 90 9.03 5.08 67.64
C GLY A 90 9.56 4.00 68.60
N TYR A 91 10.22 2.95 68.08
CA TYR A 91 10.92 1.92 68.86
C TYR A 91 12.23 1.45 68.20
N LEU A 92 13.16 0.90 69.00
CA LEU A 92 14.44 0.33 68.55
C LEU A 92 14.41 -1.19 68.63
N SER A 93 14.89 -1.88 67.60
CA SER A 93 14.97 -3.35 67.55
C SER A 93 16.35 -3.81 67.07
N GLY A 94 16.83 -4.95 67.57
CA GLY A 94 18.10 -5.52 67.14
C GLY A 94 18.16 -7.02 67.34
N GLN A 95 18.84 -7.72 66.44
CA GLN A 95 19.05 -9.16 66.51
C GLN A 95 20.55 -9.49 66.47
N TYR A 96 20.97 -10.36 67.39
CA TYR A 96 22.33 -10.86 67.50
C TYR A 96 22.31 -12.36 67.15
N ASP A 97 22.66 -12.73 65.92
CA ASP A 97 22.60 -14.14 65.52
C ASP A 97 23.80 -14.93 66.06
N ALA A 98 23.67 -15.38 67.30
CA ALA A 98 24.29 -16.64 67.70
C ALA A 98 23.33 -17.56 68.48
N TRP A 99 22.07 -17.14 68.76
CA TRP A 99 21.21 -17.84 69.75
C TRP A 99 19.70 -17.98 69.47
N SER A 100 19.10 -17.53 68.36
CA SER A 100 17.78 -18.01 67.85
C SER A 100 17.27 -17.25 66.62
N GLU A 101 16.48 -17.90 65.76
CA GLU A 101 15.76 -17.37 64.57
C GLU A 101 14.68 -16.28 64.87
N ASN A 102 14.64 -15.69 66.06
CA ASN A 102 13.66 -14.66 66.43
C ASN A 102 14.36 -13.36 66.85
N TRP A 103 13.91 -12.21 66.31
CA TRP A 103 14.29 -10.88 66.77
C TRP A 103 14.05 -10.78 68.29
N VAL A 104 15.11 -10.52 69.05
CA VAL A 104 14.98 -10.26 70.48
C VAL A 104 14.71 -8.77 70.62
N ASN A 105 13.44 -8.39 70.75
CA ASN A 105 13.10 -7.01 71.11
C ASN A 105 13.77 -6.69 72.44
N VAL A 106 14.85 -5.92 72.41
CA VAL A 106 15.43 -5.33 73.61
C VAL A 106 14.43 -4.26 74.04
N PRO A 107 13.79 -4.38 75.22
CA PRO A 107 12.80 -3.40 75.65
C PRO A 107 13.53 -2.11 76.01
N PHE A 108 13.69 -1.21 75.04
CA PHE A 108 14.03 0.19 75.28
C PHE A 108 12.76 0.86 75.83
N GLU A 109 12.53 0.72 77.14
CA GLU A 109 11.47 1.47 77.82
C GLU A 109 11.97 2.91 78.05
N ASP A 110 11.30 3.89 77.43
CA ASP A 110 11.49 5.33 77.61
C ASP A 110 12.92 5.85 77.37
N VAL A 111 13.48 5.58 76.18
CA VAL A 111 14.81 6.08 75.79
C VAL A 111 14.69 7.39 75.05
N THR A 112 15.09 8.48 75.71
CA THR A 112 15.25 9.78 75.05
C THR A 112 16.68 9.95 74.55
N LEU A 113 16.86 10.02 73.23
CA LEU A 113 18.07 10.58 72.64
C LEU A 113 17.92 12.09 72.55
N ASN A 114 18.89 12.82 73.08
CA ASN A 114 19.00 14.26 72.80
C ASN A 114 19.68 14.46 71.45
N ALA A 115 19.35 15.57 70.81
CA ALA A 115 19.96 15.95 69.54
C ALA A 115 21.51 15.88 69.55
N ASN A 116 22.09 15.13 68.61
CA ASN A 116 23.53 14.93 68.39
C ASN A 116 24.29 14.19 69.51
N GLU A 117 23.58 13.54 70.44
CA GLU A 117 24.19 12.66 71.45
C GLU A 117 24.09 11.19 70.99
N PRO A 118 25.23 10.47 70.82
CA PRO A 118 25.19 9.10 70.34
C PRO A 118 24.74 8.12 71.44
N LEU A 119 23.83 7.22 71.10
CA LEU A 119 23.43 6.06 71.91
C LEU A 119 24.23 4.83 71.49
N LYS A 120 25.05 4.29 72.39
CA LYS A 120 25.70 2.98 72.24
C LYS A 120 24.71 1.86 72.56
N ILE A 121 24.10 1.30 71.52
CA ILE A 121 22.94 0.42 71.61
C ILE A 121 23.26 -0.87 72.37
N MET A 122 24.41 -1.52 72.12
CA MET A 122 24.78 -2.78 72.77
C MET A 122 25.16 -2.56 74.23
N ALA A 123 25.93 -1.50 74.53
CA ALA A 123 26.23 -1.12 75.90
C ALA A 123 24.96 -0.80 76.71
N TYR A 124 24.04 -0.05 76.12
CA TYR A 124 22.76 0.28 76.74
C TYR A 124 21.91 -0.98 76.98
N ALA A 125 21.81 -1.86 75.98
CA ALA A 125 21.11 -3.14 76.11
C ALA A 125 21.71 -4.01 77.23
N ALA A 126 23.05 -4.07 77.34
CA ALA A 126 23.74 -4.82 78.38
C ALA A 126 23.41 -4.30 79.79
N GLU A 127 23.39 -2.97 79.97
CA GLU A 127 23.02 -2.33 81.23
C GLU A 127 21.57 -2.67 81.63
N MET A 128 20.64 -2.57 80.67
CA MET A 128 19.23 -2.92 80.86
C MET A 128 19.03 -4.39 81.23
N MET A 129 19.85 -5.29 80.69
CA MET A 129 19.85 -6.72 81.03
C MET A 129 20.57 -7.04 82.34
N GLY A 130 21.13 -6.05 83.05
CA GLY A 130 21.90 -6.24 84.28
C GLY A 130 23.22 -6.98 84.06
N GLN A 131 23.76 -6.98 82.83
CA GLN A 131 25.02 -7.60 82.47
C GLN A 131 26.11 -6.53 82.37
N SER A 132 27.28 -6.79 82.97
CA SER A 132 28.42 -5.87 82.87
C SER A 132 29.03 -5.94 81.47
N GLY A 133 28.58 -5.07 80.57
CA GLY A 133 29.14 -4.86 79.23
C GLY A 133 29.05 -6.09 78.33
N LEU A 134 28.09 -6.11 77.41
CA LEU A 134 28.08 -7.07 76.31
C LEU A 134 29.22 -6.69 75.34
N ASN A 135 30.44 -7.01 75.73
CA ASN A 135 31.65 -6.63 75.03
C ASN A 135 31.94 -7.64 73.94
N VAL A 136 31.15 -7.61 72.86
CA VAL A 136 31.38 -8.44 71.69
C VAL A 136 32.69 -7.97 71.03
N THR A 137 33.71 -8.82 71.03
CA THR A 137 34.98 -8.49 70.37
C THR A 137 34.87 -8.72 68.87
N TYR A 138 35.72 -8.07 68.07
CA TYR A 138 35.79 -8.32 66.63
C TYR A 138 36.06 -9.78 66.29
N ASN A 139 36.81 -10.49 67.13
CA ASN A 139 37.01 -11.92 66.97
C ASN A 139 35.70 -12.71 67.21
N ASP A 140 34.85 -12.27 68.14
CA ASP A 140 33.53 -12.88 68.36
C ASP A 140 32.58 -12.60 67.18
N VAL A 141 32.58 -11.36 66.68
CA VAL A 141 31.84 -10.96 65.47
C VAL A 141 32.26 -11.82 64.27
N TYR A 142 33.58 -11.90 64.01
CA TYR A 142 34.12 -12.59 62.84
C TYR A 142 34.00 -14.12 62.90
N SER A 143 34.18 -14.73 64.08
CA SER A 143 34.25 -16.19 64.21
C SER A 143 32.92 -16.87 64.53
N SER A 144 32.00 -16.18 65.20
CA SER A 144 30.84 -16.82 65.84
C SER A 144 29.48 -16.25 65.42
N VAL A 145 29.38 -14.94 65.19
CA VAL A 145 28.09 -14.29 64.88
C VAL A 145 27.93 -14.07 63.36
N GLN A 146 29.00 -13.68 62.67
CA GLN A 146 29.07 -13.39 61.23
C GLN A 146 28.16 -12.27 60.71
N ASN A 147 26.92 -12.13 61.21
CA ASN A 147 25.92 -11.11 60.86
C ASN A 147 25.30 -10.44 62.10
N PHE A 148 25.24 -9.10 62.12
CA PHE A 148 24.57 -8.32 63.17
C PHE A 148 23.46 -7.47 62.57
N ASP A 149 22.24 -7.60 63.10
CA ASP A 149 21.09 -6.84 62.60
C ASP A 149 20.66 -5.77 63.61
N CYS A 150 20.44 -4.55 63.15
CA CYS A 150 19.92 -3.44 63.94
C CYS A 150 18.91 -2.65 63.13
N GLY A 151 17.77 -2.29 63.72
CA GLY A 151 16.73 -1.53 63.05
C GLY A 151 16.02 -0.54 63.95
N VAL A 152 15.43 0.46 63.31
CA VAL A 152 14.74 1.58 63.97
C VAL A 152 13.37 1.70 63.33
N PHE A 153 12.35 1.86 64.17
CA PHE A 153 11.02 2.24 63.76
C PHE A 153 10.69 3.63 64.30
N PHE A 154 10.12 4.45 63.45
CA PHE A 154 9.48 5.72 63.75
C PHE A 154 8.01 5.61 63.34
N GLU A 155 7.13 6.16 64.17
CA GLU A 155 5.70 6.22 63.85
C GLU A 155 5.48 7.09 62.60
N PRO A 156 4.61 6.69 61.64
CA PRO A 156 4.37 7.46 60.42
C PRO A 156 3.99 8.92 60.67
N ASP A 157 3.09 9.18 61.63
CA ASP A 157 2.69 10.53 62.03
C ASP A 157 3.88 11.37 62.52
N PHE A 158 4.84 10.73 63.21
CA PHE A 158 6.05 11.42 63.68
C PHE A 158 6.99 11.79 62.52
N LEU A 159 7.13 10.92 61.51
CA LEU A 159 7.93 11.21 60.31
C LEU A 159 7.30 12.34 59.48
N GLU A 160 5.97 12.35 59.33
CA GLU A 160 5.26 13.42 58.62
C GLU A 160 5.37 14.77 59.34
N GLU A 161 5.33 14.79 60.68
CA GLU A 161 5.51 16.02 61.47
C GLU A 161 6.97 16.51 61.51
N ASN A 162 7.94 15.65 61.17
CA ASN A 162 9.38 15.94 61.25
C ASN A 162 10.11 15.63 59.92
N PRO A 163 9.80 16.34 58.82
CA PRO A 163 10.39 16.10 57.50
C PRO A 163 11.89 16.40 57.42
N ASP A 164 12.47 17.03 58.43
CA ASP A 164 13.89 17.39 58.57
C ASP A 164 14.64 16.51 59.59
N LEU A 165 14.06 15.37 60.00
CA LEU A 165 14.71 14.39 60.87
C LEU A 165 15.86 13.69 60.13
N GLU A 166 17.05 13.73 60.75
CA GLU A 166 18.26 13.01 60.33
C GLU A 166 18.67 12.02 61.43
N VAL A 167 19.03 10.81 61.02
CA VAL A 167 19.33 9.68 61.90
C VAL A 167 20.59 8.97 61.37
N ASP A 168 21.67 8.97 62.14
CA ASP A 168 22.92 8.29 61.80
C ASP A 168 23.05 7.00 62.63
N LEU A 169 23.22 5.86 61.97
CA LEU A 169 23.47 4.55 62.60
C LEU A 169 24.79 3.97 62.09
N ALA A 170 25.73 3.69 63.02
CA ALA A 170 27.06 3.21 62.66
C ALA A 170 27.54 2.07 63.57
N LEU A 171 28.14 1.02 63.00
CA LEU A 171 28.89 0.02 63.77
C LEU A 171 30.31 0.54 64.01
N LYS A 172 30.69 0.76 65.27
CA LYS A 172 32.03 1.23 65.64
C LYS A 172 32.78 0.19 66.45
N MET A 173 34.08 0.09 66.17
CA MET A 173 35.03 -0.67 66.97
C MET A 173 35.83 0.24 67.89
N TYR A 174 35.97 -0.16 69.14
CA TYR A 174 36.63 0.58 70.21
C TYR A 174 37.85 -0.18 70.74
N ASP A 175 38.97 0.53 70.88
CA ASP A 175 40.19 -0.02 71.49
C ASP A 175 39.95 -0.29 72.98
N PRO A 176 40.13 -1.53 73.47
CA PRO A 176 39.91 -1.87 74.87
C PRO A 176 40.89 -1.16 75.81
N ALA A 177 42.01 -0.63 75.31
CA ALA A 177 42.98 0.13 76.08
C ALA A 177 42.71 1.65 76.09
N ASP A 178 41.91 2.15 75.14
CA ASP A 178 41.61 3.57 74.97
C ASP A 178 40.32 3.74 74.16
N GLU A 179 39.16 3.82 74.84
CA GLU A 179 37.85 3.93 74.19
C GLU A 179 37.66 5.21 73.35
N THR A 180 38.57 6.20 73.46
CA THR A 180 38.57 7.36 72.58
C THR A 180 39.14 7.05 71.19
N LYS A 181 39.86 5.93 71.06
CA LYS A 181 40.27 5.37 69.78
C LYS A 181 39.21 4.41 69.29
N SER A 182 38.39 4.92 68.38
CA SER A 182 37.43 4.14 67.65
C SER A 182 37.52 4.39 66.15
N TYR A 183 36.91 3.49 65.38
CA TYR A 183 36.63 3.72 63.97
C TYR A 183 35.35 2.99 63.56
N VAL A 184 34.71 3.49 62.52
CA VAL A 184 33.54 2.88 61.89
C VAL A 184 34.00 1.64 61.11
N VAL A 185 33.33 0.52 61.34
CA VAL A 185 33.58 -0.73 60.64
C VAL A 185 32.53 -0.85 59.55
N GLY A 186 32.96 -0.61 58.31
CA GLY A 186 32.05 -0.47 57.18
C GLY A 186 31.63 0.98 56.98
N GLU A 187 30.35 1.20 56.72
CA GLU A 187 29.78 2.51 56.37
C GLU A 187 28.81 2.98 57.45
N ASN A 188 28.69 4.31 57.59
CA ASN A 188 27.60 4.91 58.35
C ASN A 188 26.32 4.84 57.52
N TYR A 189 25.21 4.51 58.16
CA TYR A 189 23.90 4.62 57.54
C TYR A 189 23.21 5.89 58.03
N ASP A 190 22.99 6.82 57.11
CA ASP A 190 22.35 8.09 57.39
C ASP A 190 20.93 8.05 56.80
N PHE A 191 19.91 8.06 57.65
CA PHE A 191 18.49 8.13 57.27
C PHE A 191 18.00 9.57 57.44
N ASN A 192 17.51 10.15 56.35
CA ASN A 192 16.89 11.48 56.36
C ASN A 192 15.50 11.39 55.75
N VAL A 193 14.48 11.90 56.45
CA VAL A 193 13.09 11.88 55.96
C VAL A 193 12.94 12.69 54.67
N ALA A 194 13.74 13.73 54.48
CA ALA A 194 13.78 14.52 53.25
C ALA A 194 14.31 13.71 52.05
N ASP A 195 15.08 12.65 52.31
CA ASP A 195 15.68 11.81 51.26
C ASP A 195 14.80 10.64 50.85
N VAL A 196 13.69 10.38 51.57
CA VAL A 196 12.72 9.34 51.21
C VAL A 196 12.15 9.59 49.81
N LYS A 197 12.15 8.54 49.00
CA LYS A 197 11.82 8.58 47.57
C LYS A 197 10.48 7.93 47.23
N ALA A 198 10.08 6.91 47.98
CA ALA A 198 8.83 6.19 47.78
C ALA A 198 8.34 5.55 49.10
N LYS A 199 7.08 5.11 49.12
CA LYS A 199 6.52 4.28 50.20
C LYS A 199 5.55 3.23 49.66
N ILE A 200 5.44 2.13 50.39
CA ILE A 200 4.40 1.09 50.23
C ILE A 200 3.78 0.91 51.60
N ASP A 201 2.48 1.16 51.72
CA ASP A 201 1.78 1.26 53.00
C ASP A 201 2.54 2.18 54.00
N ASP A 202 2.98 1.61 55.13
CA ASP A 202 3.72 2.30 56.20
C ASP A 202 5.25 2.15 56.08
N THR A 203 5.75 1.51 55.01
CA THR A 203 7.18 1.27 54.78
C THR A 203 7.76 2.32 53.84
N TYR A 204 8.85 2.98 54.27
CA TYR A 204 9.50 4.05 53.53
C TYR A 204 10.78 3.58 52.84
N PHE A 205 11.01 4.04 51.61
CA PHE A 205 12.16 3.64 50.79
C PHE A 205 12.99 4.85 50.36
N MET A 206 14.31 4.71 50.47
CA MET A 206 15.29 5.74 50.07
C MET A 206 15.60 5.73 48.57
N SER A 207 15.11 4.73 47.85
CA SER A 207 15.13 4.69 46.40
C SER A 207 13.81 4.13 45.87
N LEU A 208 13.42 4.54 44.67
CA LEU A 208 12.26 3.96 43.99
C LEU A 208 12.54 2.52 43.52
N ALA A 209 13.81 2.19 43.23
CA ALA A 209 14.22 0.85 42.88
C ALA A 209 14.00 -0.16 44.03
N ASP A 210 14.29 0.23 45.26
CA ASP A 210 14.06 -0.63 46.43
C ASP A 210 12.57 -0.81 46.70
N ALA A 211 11.76 0.25 46.54
CA ALA A 211 10.31 0.14 46.64
C ALA A 211 9.75 -0.80 45.56
N ALA A 212 10.20 -0.63 44.31
CA ALA A 212 9.81 -1.48 43.19
C ALA A 212 10.20 -2.95 43.40
N ALA A 213 11.36 -3.22 44.01
CA ALA A 213 11.80 -4.57 44.34
C ALA A 213 11.04 -5.20 45.52
N ALA A 214 10.51 -4.37 46.43
CA ALA A 214 9.76 -4.81 47.60
C ALA A 214 8.26 -5.02 47.33
N ALA A 215 7.73 -4.42 46.26
CA ALA A 215 6.31 -4.48 45.92
C ALA A 215 5.82 -5.91 45.65
N GLN A 216 4.65 -6.21 46.16
CA GLN A 216 3.93 -7.48 46.05
C GLN A 216 2.60 -7.31 45.30
N ASP A 217 1.93 -8.44 45.08
CA ASP A 217 0.63 -8.49 44.41
C ASP A 217 -0.41 -7.59 45.09
N GLY A 218 -0.92 -6.59 44.36
CA GLY A 218 -1.93 -5.64 44.86
C GLY A 218 -1.37 -4.38 45.54
N ASP A 219 -0.05 -4.23 45.64
CA ASP A 219 0.56 -3.10 46.32
C ASP A 219 0.40 -1.77 45.55
N THR A 220 0.35 -0.66 46.29
CA THR A 220 0.46 0.69 45.74
C THR A 220 1.77 1.33 46.16
N ILE A 221 2.62 1.65 45.20
CA ILE A 221 3.86 2.40 45.40
C ILE A 221 3.54 3.89 45.26
N TYR A 222 3.65 4.63 46.37
CA TYR A 222 3.54 6.09 46.36
C TYR A 222 4.91 6.71 46.17
N VAL A 223 5.12 7.46 45.09
CA VAL A 223 6.41 8.06 44.70
C VAL A 223 6.43 9.58 44.92
N LYS A 224 7.54 10.13 45.41
CA LYS A 224 7.71 11.60 45.52
C LYS A 224 8.15 12.22 44.20
N SER A 225 8.10 13.55 44.12
CA SER A 225 8.69 14.25 42.98
C SER A 225 10.22 14.27 43.13
N GLY A 226 10.95 14.05 42.05
CA GLY A 226 12.40 14.03 42.10
C GLY A 226 13.07 13.44 40.88
N THR A 227 14.38 13.27 40.99
CA THR A 227 15.21 12.61 39.99
C THR A 227 15.50 11.18 40.43
N TYR A 228 15.28 10.23 39.52
CA TYR A 228 15.34 8.80 39.80
C TYR A 228 16.22 8.10 38.76
N ASP A 229 17.01 7.12 39.21
CA ASP A 229 17.64 6.15 38.33
C ASP A 229 16.59 5.18 37.77
N ALA A 230 16.96 4.44 36.71
CA ALA A 230 16.12 3.41 36.13
C ALA A 230 15.70 2.35 37.18
N PHE A 231 14.44 1.90 37.12
CA PHE A 231 13.88 0.91 38.05
C PHE A 231 12.96 -0.07 37.31
N SER A 232 12.70 -1.22 37.92
CA SER A 232 11.80 -2.26 37.37
C SER A 232 10.86 -2.82 38.42
N ILE A 233 9.58 -3.02 38.07
CA ILE A 233 8.53 -3.66 38.89
C ILE A 233 8.14 -4.98 38.23
N TYR A 234 8.25 -6.11 38.92
CA TYR A 234 7.95 -7.44 38.35
C TYR A 234 6.72 -8.11 38.96
N SER A 235 6.09 -7.49 39.95
CA SER A 235 4.92 -8.04 40.65
C SER A 235 3.62 -7.68 39.92
N ASP A 236 2.67 -8.61 39.92
CA ASP A 236 1.34 -8.43 39.32
C ASP A 236 0.48 -7.45 40.16
N ASN A 237 -0.54 -6.86 39.55
CA ASN A 237 -1.55 -6.01 40.21
C ASN A 237 -0.96 -4.82 41.00
N VAL A 238 0.21 -4.30 40.61
CA VAL A 238 0.85 -3.15 41.28
C VAL A 238 0.36 -1.83 40.70
N THR A 239 0.11 -0.85 41.57
CA THR A 239 -0.18 0.54 41.18
C THR A 239 1.00 1.46 41.52
N LEU A 240 1.51 2.22 40.55
CA LEU A 240 2.45 3.32 40.77
C LEU A 240 1.69 4.65 40.78
N LYS A 241 1.74 5.36 41.91
CA LYS A 241 0.95 6.58 42.13
C LYS A 241 1.77 7.71 42.72
N GLY A 242 1.45 8.94 42.35
CA GLY A 242 2.05 10.12 42.98
C GLY A 242 1.73 10.23 44.49
N TRP A 243 2.75 10.43 45.33
CA TRP A 243 2.60 10.65 46.78
C TRP A 243 2.18 12.09 47.10
N GLU A 244 2.71 13.07 46.38
CA GLU A 244 2.41 14.50 46.60
C GLU A 244 2.11 15.22 45.28
N THR A 245 1.19 16.19 45.34
CA THR A 245 0.94 17.09 44.22
C THR A 245 2.03 18.16 44.17
N SER A 246 2.86 18.16 43.12
CA SER A 246 3.84 19.22 42.86
C SER A 246 3.11 20.52 42.52
N THR A 247 3.64 21.65 42.98
CA THR A 247 3.29 22.96 42.41
C THR A 247 4.48 23.49 41.62
N THR A 248 4.43 23.23 40.32
CA THR A 248 5.11 23.91 39.21
C THR A 248 6.59 23.63 38.93
N THR A 249 6.83 22.97 37.80
CA THR A 249 7.91 23.31 36.85
C THR A 249 7.32 23.48 35.42
N TYR A 250 7.85 24.41 34.62
CA TYR A 250 7.58 24.59 33.17
C TYR A 250 6.24 25.16 32.63
N GLY A 251 5.33 25.66 33.47
CA GLY A 251 4.17 26.43 32.99
C GLY A 251 3.03 25.62 32.35
N LEU A 252 3.19 24.30 32.26
CA LEU A 252 2.10 23.33 32.21
C LEU A 252 1.67 23.09 33.66
N ARG A 253 0.40 23.37 33.98
CA ARG A 253 -0.14 23.12 35.32
C ARG A 253 -0.55 21.66 35.41
N SER A 254 0.36 20.76 35.75
CA SER A 254 -0.06 19.45 36.26
C SER A 254 0.02 19.49 37.78
N ASN A 255 -1.05 19.06 38.46
CA ASN A 255 -1.02 18.83 39.90
C ASN A 255 -0.42 17.42 40.19
N LYS A 256 0.49 16.95 39.32
CA LYS A 256 0.98 15.57 39.26
C LYS A 256 2.34 15.46 39.91
N THR A 257 2.77 14.24 40.24
CA THR A 257 4.11 13.99 40.76
C THR A 257 5.13 13.97 39.61
N GLU A 258 6.21 14.74 39.72
CA GLU A 258 7.24 14.83 38.68
C GLU A 258 8.33 13.77 38.89
N ILE A 259 8.45 12.82 37.96
CA ILE A 259 9.55 11.85 37.92
C ILE A 259 10.50 12.26 36.78
N ILE A 260 11.68 12.75 37.14
CA ILE A 260 12.76 13.03 36.20
C ILE A 260 13.61 11.76 36.10
N VAL A 261 13.59 11.10 34.95
CA VAL A 261 14.36 9.86 34.75
C VAL A 261 15.79 10.21 34.37
N ASN A 262 16.74 9.90 35.24
CA ASN A 262 18.16 10.08 34.99
C ASN A 262 18.74 8.76 34.47
N SER A 263 19.29 8.78 33.25
CA SER A 263 20.01 7.64 32.71
C SER A 263 21.39 8.06 32.21
N THR A 264 22.39 7.28 32.62
CA THR A 264 23.78 7.40 32.14
C THR A 264 24.08 6.43 31.00
N THR A 265 23.11 5.59 30.63
CA THR A 265 23.13 4.69 29.47
C THR A 265 22.25 5.25 28.36
N ASP A 266 22.44 4.77 27.12
CA ASP A 266 21.65 5.22 25.94
C ASP A 266 20.14 4.89 26.02
N THR A 267 19.66 4.38 27.16
CA THR A 267 18.27 4.03 27.44
C THR A 267 17.90 4.49 28.86
N ALA A 268 16.87 5.32 28.99
CA ALA A 268 16.17 5.56 30.26
C ALA A 268 15.04 4.55 30.38
N PHE A 269 15.03 3.75 31.46
CA PHE A 269 14.19 2.55 31.58
C PHE A 269 13.31 2.59 32.83
N VAL A 270 12.00 2.51 32.64
CA VAL A 270 11.04 2.09 33.66
C VAL A 270 10.50 0.73 33.20
N GLY A 271 11.02 -0.33 33.80
CA GLY A 271 10.62 -1.70 33.49
C GLY A 271 9.38 -2.11 34.27
N VAL A 272 8.41 -2.72 33.62
CA VAL A 272 7.31 -3.36 34.31
C VAL A 272 7.14 -4.72 33.66
N GLY A 273 7.08 -5.78 34.46
CA GLY A 273 6.98 -7.16 33.97
C GLY A 273 5.83 -7.96 34.60
N GLY A 274 5.03 -7.34 35.47
CA GLY A 274 3.84 -7.94 36.03
C GLY A 274 2.59 -7.69 35.18
N HIS A 275 1.58 -8.53 35.37
CA HIS A 275 0.23 -8.37 34.83
C HIS A 275 -0.57 -7.31 35.62
N ASN A 276 -1.59 -6.68 35.03
CA ASN A 276 -2.51 -5.74 35.70
C ASN A 276 -1.82 -4.53 36.35
N PHE A 277 -0.90 -3.87 35.64
CA PHE A 277 -0.16 -2.74 36.18
C PHE A 277 -0.88 -1.41 35.91
N THR A 278 -0.92 -0.54 36.93
CA THR A 278 -1.55 0.78 36.81
C THR A 278 -0.55 1.90 37.11
N VAL A 279 -0.52 2.94 36.28
CA VAL A 279 0.17 4.21 36.55
C VAL A 279 -0.83 5.33 36.61
N GLU A 280 -0.82 6.11 37.70
CA GLU A 280 -1.79 7.18 37.90
C GLU A 280 -1.13 8.48 38.39
N GLY A 281 -1.43 9.60 37.70
CA GLY A 281 -1.15 10.94 38.23
C GLY A 281 0.33 11.34 38.25
N ILE A 282 1.13 10.83 37.30
CA ILE A 282 2.58 11.04 37.24
C ILE A 282 2.96 11.81 35.97
N SER A 283 3.85 12.79 36.11
CA SER A 283 4.52 13.46 34.99
C SER A 283 5.94 12.91 34.83
N PHE A 284 6.17 12.10 33.79
CA PHE A 284 7.47 11.62 33.39
C PHE A 284 8.19 12.67 32.55
N ILE A 285 9.34 13.13 33.05
CA ILE A 285 10.16 14.17 32.43
C ILE A 285 11.51 13.59 32.03
N ILE A 286 11.90 13.84 30.78
CA ILE A 286 13.15 13.34 30.20
C ILE A 286 14.04 14.54 29.90
N PRO A 287 15.19 14.68 30.58
CA PRO A 287 16.01 15.87 30.44
C PRO A 287 16.77 15.92 29.09
N GLU A 288 17.12 17.14 28.65
CA GLU A 288 17.77 17.43 27.35
C GLU A 288 19.12 16.71 27.14
N ASN A 289 19.77 16.26 28.23
CA ASN A 289 21.14 15.73 28.23
C ASN A 289 21.25 14.19 28.16
N VAL A 290 20.14 13.45 27.98
CA VAL A 290 20.20 11.99 27.84
C VAL A 290 20.66 11.64 26.42
N ALA A 291 21.85 11.06 26.29
CA ALA A 291 22.59 10.91 25.03
C ALA A 291 22.11 9.78 24.08
N GLY A 292 20.87 9.30 24.22
CA GLY A 292 20.35 8.15 23.48
C GLY A 292 19.19 8.50 22.52
N ASP A 293 19.16 7.84 21.36
CA ASP A 293 18.12 8.01 20.31
C ASP A 293 16.73 7.44 20.69
N ARG A 294 16.54 6.93 21.93
CA ARG A 294 15.29 6.26 22.36
C ARG A 294 15.04 6.41 23.86
N LEU A 295 13.88 6.96 24.21
CA LEU A 295 13.27 6.72 25.52
C LEU A 295 12.48 5.41 25.45
N TRP A 296 12.54 4.59 26.50
CA TRP A 296 11.65 3.45 26.72
C TRP A 296 10.91 3.66 28.04
N LEU A 297 9.84 4.46 28.02
CA LEU A 297 8.81 4.36 29.06
C LEU A 297 7.93 3.19 28.65
N ALA A 298 7.94 2.10 29.42
CA ALA A 298 7.10 0.90 29.27
C ALA A 298 7.51 -0.18 28.22
N SER A 299 8.76 -0.65 28.25
CA SER A 299 9.09 -1.95 27.62
C SER A 299 9.14 -3.05 28.67
N VAL A 300 8.20 -3.99 28.55
CA VAL A 300 8.44 -5.42 28.76
C VAL A 300 9.43 -5.86 27.68
N ILE A 301 10.69 -5.50 27.86
CA ILE A 301 11.77 -6.25 27.26
C ILE A 301 12.62 -6.61 28.44
N GLY A 302 12.40 -7.84 28.90
CA GLY A 302 13.23 -8.47 29.90
C GLY A 302 14.69 -8.15 29.61
N TYR A 303 15.44 -7.97 30.69
CA TYR A 303 16.87 -7.72 30.69
C TYR A 303 17.61 -8.91 30.06
N ASP A 304 17.55 -8.98 28.74
CA ASP A 304 18.39 -9.67 27.76
C ASP A 304 17.67 -9.55 26.42
N SER A 305 18.08 -8.56 25.62
CA SER A 305 17.68 -8.32 24.24
C SER A 305 18.08 -9.46 23.27
N TYR A 306 18.04 -10.71 23.71
CA TYR A 306 18.49 -11.88 22.96
C TYR A 306 17.82 -13.21 23.32
N GLN A 307 17.03 -13.34 24.40
CA GLN A 307 16.46 -14.65 24.79
C GLN A 307 14.94 -14.81 24.62
N TYR A 308 14.19 -13.78 24.25
CA TYR A 308 12.73 -13.88 24.10
C TYR A 308 12.23 -13.99 22.66
N TRP A 309 13.05 -14.55 21.76
CA TRP A 309 12.53 -15.12 20.51
C TRP A 309 11.83 -16.48 20.71
N HIS A 310 11.70 -16.94 21.96
CA HIS A 310 11.22 -18.27 22.32
C HIS A 310 10.35 -18.30 23.60
N GLY A 311 9.16 -17.68 23.55
CA GLY A 311 7.95 -18.18 24.23
C GLY A 311 7.88 -18.11 25.76
N GLY A 312 8.05 -16.94 26.37
CA GLY A 312 7.50 -16.71 27.71
C GLY A 312 6.26 -15.83 27.67
N VAL A 313 5.54 -15.79 28.79
CA VAL A 313 4.21 -15.18 28.93
C VAL A 313 4.33 -13.65 28.87
N GLU A 314 3.57 -13.03 27.98
CA GLU A 314 3.48 -11.57 27.89
C GLU A 314 2.58 -11.04 29.01
N PRO A 315 2.95 -9.94 29.69
CA PRO A 315 2.08 -9.30 30.66
C PRO A 315 0.87 -8.69 29.96
N ASN A 316 -0.25 -8.66 30.67
CA ASN A 316 -1.53 -8.18 30.16
C ASN A 316 -2.19 -7.21 31.15
N GLY A 317 -3.09 -6.36 30.67
CA GLY A 317 -3.88 -5.45 31.52
C GLY A 317 -3.07 -4.25 32.01
N TRP A 318 -2.76 -3.29 31.16
CA TRP A 318 -2.01 -2.10 31.57
C TRP A 318 -2.84 -0.83 31.50
N ASP A 319 -2.93 -0.11 32.61
CA ASP A 319 -3.70 1.14 32.71
C ASP A 319 -2.76 2.32 32.95
N VAL A 320 -2.73 3.28 32.03
CA VAL A 320 -1.98 4.55 32.19
C VAL A 320 -2.97 5.69 32.19
N ILE A 321 -3.18 6.27 33.38
CA ILE A 321 -4.29 7.19 33.64
C ILE A 321 -3.76 8.52 34.16
N ASP A 322 -4.24 9.62 33.59
CA ASP A 322 -3.93 10.98 34.04
C ASP A 322 -2.41 11.20 34.19
N CYS A 323 -1.61 10.78 33.21
CA CYS A 323 -0.16 10.93 33.21
C CYS A 323 0.32 11.99 32.21
N ASP A 324 1.49 12.57 32.45
CA ASP A 324 2.15 13.43 31.46
C ASP A 324 3.48 12.80 31.02
N PHE A 325 3.77 12.89 29.73
CA PHE A 325 4.99 12.45 29.10
C PHE A 325 5.63 13.67 28.44
N ILE A 326 6.81 14.07 28.90
CA ILE A 326 7.46 15.30 28.47
C ILE A 326 8.94 15.04 28.12
N GLN A 327 9.30 15.29 26.86
CA GLN A 327 10.68 15.29 26.41
C GLN A 327 11.26 16.71 26.41
N GLU A 328 12.35 16.94 27.15
CA GLU A 328 13.19 18.11 26.97
C GLU A 328 14.17 17.88 25.80
N GLY A 329 14.26 18.83 24.86
CA GLY A 329 15.21 18.80 23.74
C GLY A 329 14.69 18.26 22.40
N ASP A 330 15.53 18.33 21.36
CA ASP A 330 15.16 18.04 19.96
C ASP A 330 15.45 16.59 19.52
N VAL A 331 15.78 15.69 20.44
CA VAL A 331 16.07 14.28 20.10
C VAL A 331 14.78 13.56 19.69
N LEU A 332 14.86 12.69 18.69
CA LEU A 332 13.76 11.78 18.32
C LEU A 332 13.60 10.76 19.44
N THR A 333 12.53 10.85 20.21
CA THR A 333 12.20 9.88 21.25
C THR A 333 10.85 9.23 21.00
N TYR A 334 10.72 8.01 21.52
CA TYR A 334 9.53 7.16 21.44
C TYR A 334 8.98 7.02 22.86
N ALA A 335 7.66 6.99 23.06
CA ALA A 335 7.10 6.28 24.21
C ALA A 335 6.51 4.97 23.69
N ILE A 336 6.96 3.85 24.24
CA ILE A 336 6.71 2.51 23.69
C ILE A 336 5.92 1.74 24.74
N PHE A 337 4.73 1.29 24.39
CA PHE A 337 3.88 0.47 25.27
C PHE A 337 3.77 -0.90 24.62
N ASN A 338 4.24 -1.93 25.30
CA ASN A 338 4.19 -3.31 24.81
C ASN A 338 3.51 -4.20 25.84
N SER A 339 2.22 -4.44 25.66
CA SER A 339 1.36 -5.29 26.49
C SER A 339 0.14 -5.72 25.67
N GLU A 340 -0.35 -6.94 25.91
CA GLU A 340 -1.71 -7.33 25.54
C GLU A 340 -2.70 -6.58 26.44
N ASP A 341 -3.89 -6.21 25.94
CA ASP A 341 -4.94 -5.52 26.70
C ASP A 341 -4.45 -4.27 27.47
N PHE A 342 -4.39 -3.10 26.83
CA PHE A 342 -3.92 -1.87 27.50
C PHE A 342 -4.79 -0.64 27.22
N ASP A 343 -4.91 0.20 28.25
CA ASP A 343 -5.68 1.44 28.27
C ASP A 343 -4.77 2.64 28.61
N ILE A 344 -4.81 3.68 27.77
CA ILE A 344 -4.16 4.98 28.00
C ILE A 344 -5.24 6.06 27.97
N GLU A 345 -5.51 6.65 29.13
CA GLU A 345 -6.58 7.62 29.33
C GLU A 345 -6.09 8.93 29.97
N ASP A 346 -6.64 10.06 29.50
CA ASP A 346 -6.44 11.39 30.10
C ASP A 346 -4.95 11.82 30.19
N CYS A 347 -4.09 11.29 29.31
CA CYS A 347 -2.67 11.59 29.32
C CYS A 347 -2.26 12.72 28.38
N THR A 348 -1.13 13.37 28.68
CA THR A 348 -0.54 14.44 27.84
C THR A 348 0.84 14.04 27.33
N PHE A 349 1.06 14.13 26.01
CA PHE A 349 2.34 13.85 25.35
C PHE A 349 2.91 15.11 24.70
N VAL A 350 4.16 15.46 25.04
CA VAL A 350 4.81 16.69 24.57
C VAL A 350 6.21 16.42 24.01
N ASN A 351 6.45 16.87 22.77
CA ASN A 351 7.77 16.95 22.14
C ASN A 351 8.42 15.60 21.75
N PHE A 352 7.62 14.65 21.24
CA PHE A 352 8.07 13.32 20.84
C PHE A 352 8.20 13.15 19.32
N GLY A 353 9.04 12.21 18.89
CA GLY A 353 8.98 11.69 17.52
C GLY A 353 7.77 10.81 17.35
N VAL A 354 7.66 9.80 18.22
CA VAL A 354 6.51 8.89 18.30
C VAL A 354 5.91 8.98 19.70
N GLY A 355 4.62 9.27 19.78
CA GLY A 355 3.89 9.43 21.05
C GLY A 355 3.68 8.09 21.74
N ILE A 356 2.85 7.23 21.14
CA ILE A 356 2.53 5.89 21.59
C ILE A 356 2.96 4.93 20.48
N CYS A 357 3.85 4.01 20.81
CA CYS A 357 4.24 2.94 19.92
C CYS A 357 3.82 1.59 20.49
N VAL A 358 3.02 0.84 19.73
CA VAL A 358 2.61 -0.53 20.06
C VAL A 358 3.38 -1.47 19.14
N MET A 359 4.17 -2.37 19.71
CA MET A 359 4.95 -3.36 18.95
C MET A 359 4.75 -4.73 19.58
N ASP A 360 4.08 -5.63 18.87
CA ASP A 360 3.98 -7.03 19.29
C ASP A 360 4.63 -7.95 18.25
N ASP A 361 5.65 -8.70 18.69
CA ASP A 361 6.36 -9.71 17.89
C ASP A 361 6.08 -11.15 18.38
N GLY A 362 5.25 -11.35 19.42
CA GLY A 362 5.15 -12.61 20.17
C GLY A 362 3.77 -13.03 20.73
N GLY A 363 2.80 -12.13 20.85
CA GLY A 363 1.50 -12.33 21.51
C GLY A 363 0.27 -11.99 20.66
N ALA A 364 -0.92 -11.97 21.28
CA ALA A 364 -2.15 -11.47 20.67
C ALA A 364 -2.44 -10.06 21.21
N LEU A 365 -2.84 -9.12 20.35
CA LEU A 365 -2.98 -7.70 20.73
C LEU A 365 -3.97 -7.46 21.88
N GLY A 366 -5.06 -8.23 21.94
CA GLY A 366 -6.19 -7.97 22.83
C GLY A 366 -6.91 -6.67 22.48
N THR A 367 -7.43 -5.98 23.50
CA THR A 367 -8.12 -4.70 23.38
C THR A 367 -7.19 -3.54 23.74
N VAL A 368 -6.97 -2.64 22.78
CA VAL A 368 -6.19 -1.41 22.98
C VAL A 368 -7.10 -0.19 22.99
N VAL A 369 -7.12 0.55 24.10
CA VAL A 369 -7.88 1.80 24.21
C VAL A 369 -6.96 2.99 24.44
N ILE A 370 -7.00 3.96 23.53
CA ILE A 370 -6.28 5.23 23.62
C ILE A 370 -7.32 6.34 23.63
N SER A 371 -7.62 6.89 24.80
CA SER A 371 -8.73 7.83 24.96
C SER A 371 -8.41 9.14 25.69
N ASN A 372 -9.05 10.23 25.26
CA ASN A 372 -8.97 11.54 25.91
C ASN A 372 -7.54 12.12 26.08
N ASN A 373 -6.58 11.65 25.29
CA ASN A 373 -5.18 12.10 25.39
C ASN A 373 -4.92 13.38 24.60
N THR A 374 -3.88 14.13 24.96
CA THR A 374 -3.45 15.33 24.23
C THR A 374 -2.02 15.17 23.69
N PHE A 375 -1.83 15.36 22.38
CA PHE A 375 -0.54 15.25 21.70
C PHE A 375 -0.10 16.62 21.15
N THR A 376 1.01 17.15 21.65
CA THR A 376 1.54 18.47 21.26
C THR A 376 3.01 18.36 20.85
N TYR A 377 3.36 18.84 19.66
CA TYR A 377 4.67 18.62 19.03
C TYR A 377 5.02 17.13 18.98
N VAL A 378 4.17 16.32 18.36
CA VAL A 378 4.38 14.88 18.17
C VAL A 378 4.17 14.53 16.70
N ASP A 379 5.20 14.02 16.03
CA ASP A 379 5.13 13.70 14.59
C ASP A 379 4.23 12.49 14.33
N GLU A 380 4.40 11.43 15.11
CA GLU A 380 3.61 10.21 15.00
C GLU A 380 2.97 9.85 16.36
N PRO A 381 1.84 10.48 16.74
CA PRO A 381 1.17 10.27 18.02
C PRO A 381 0.88 8.81 18.34
N ILE A 382 0.55 8.03 17.31
CA ILE A 382 0.22 6.61 17.43
C ILE A 382 0.89 5.87 16.27
N ASN A 383 1.73 4.89 16.62
CA ASN A 383 2.36 3.96 15.70
C ASN A 383 2.14 2.53 16.22
N ALA A 384 1.12 1.87 15.70
CA ALA A 384 0.76 0.50 16.09
C ALA A 384 1.17 -0.49 14.99
N TYR A 385 1.95 -1.50 15.38
CA TYR A 385 2.50 -2.54 14.51
C TYR A 385 2.44 -3.90 15.23
N TRP A 386 1.95 -4.95 14.56
CA TRP A 386 1.87 -6.29 15.15
C TRP A 386 2.20 -7.41 14.14
N GLY A 387 3.05 -8.33 14.57
CA GLY A 387 3.68 -9.37 13.75
C GLY A 387 3.06 -10.76 13.85
N VAL A 388 2.10 -11.00 14.74
CA VAL A 388 1.49 -12.31 15.03
C VAL A 388 -0.02 -12.31 14.77
N ALA A 389 -0.59 -13.48 14.43
CA ALA A 389 -2.03 -13.66 14.24
C ALA A 389 -2.83 -13.13 15.43
N GLY A 390 -3.66 -12.12 15.18
CA GLY A 390 -4.71 -11.77 16.10
C GLY A 390 -5.85 -12.78 16.10
N ASP A 391 -6.78 -12.65 17.05
CA ASP A 391 -8.06 -13.36 17.02
C ASP A 391 -9.24 -12.41 16.77
N ASP A 392 -10.46 -12.94 16.67
CA ASP A 392 -11.66 -12.13 16.38
C ASP A 392 -12.05 -11.17 17.52
N SER A 393 -11.33 -11.17 18.65
CA SER A 393 -11.55 -10.27 19.78
C SER A 393 -10.59 -9.06 19.83
N ASP A 394 -9.54 -9.05 19.00
CA ASP A 394 -8.57 -7.96 19.00
C ASP A 394 -9.14 -6.67 18.42
N SER A 395 -8.98 -5.54 19.12
CA SER A 395 -9.54 -4.25 18.69
C SER A 395 -8.70 -3.06 19.11
N ILE A 396 -8.72 -2.00 18.29
CA ILE A 396 -8.08 -0.72 18.60
C ILE A 396 -9.14 0.38 18.65
N VAL A 397 -9.22 1.06 19.79
CA VAL A 397 -10.12 2.19 20.03
C VAL A 397 -9.30 3.44 20.32
N VAL A 398 -9.26 4.38 19.38
CA VAL A 398 -8.63 5.69 19.54
C VAL A 398 -9.73 6.75 19.55
N THR A 399 -10.13 7.24 20.73
CA THR A 399 -11.29 8.15 20.82
C THR A 399 -11.10 9.35 21.75
N GLY A 400 -11.67 10.50 21.40
CA GLY A 400 -11.64 11.69 22.27
C GLY A 400 -10.27 12.39 22.37
N ASN A 401 -9.26 11.95 21.61
CA ASN A 401 -7.92 12.51 21.67
C ASN A 401 -7.81 13.86 20.94
N ALA A 402 -6.84 14.68 21.35
CA ALA A 402 -6.49 15.96 20.74
C ALA A 402 -5.11 15.92 20.09
N PHE A 403 -5.07 15.92 18.76
CA PHE A 403 -3.86 15.99 17.95
C PHE A 403 -3.56 17.45 17.59
N VAL A 404 -2.69 18.09 18.36
CA VAL A 404 -2.52 19.56 18.35
C VAL A 404 -1.50 20.00 17.30
N SER A 405 -0.29 19.45 17.31
CA SER A 405 0.82 19.85 16.42
C SER A 405 1.87 18.76 16.24
N ALA A 406 2.52 18.74 15.08
CA ALA A 406 3.67 17.90 14.76
C ALA A 406 5.00 18.55 15.23
N LYS A 407 6.04 17.75 15.46
CA LYS A 407 7.35 18.20 15.97
C LYS A 407 8.25 18.74 14.84
N SER A 408 8.37 17.98 13.76
CA SER A 408 9.27 18.24 12.63
C SER A 408 8.58 18.20 11.27
N ALA A 409 7.37 17.65 11.19
CA ALA A 409 6.57 17.57 9.96
C ALA A 409 5.52 18.69 9.84
N ASP A 410 5.08 18.97 8.61
CA ASP A 410 3.93 19.85 8.33
C ASP A 410 2.58 19.13 8.62
N GLU A 411 2.64 17.84 8.97
CA GLU A 411 1.50 16.93 9.12
C GLU A 411 1.77 15.92 10.25
N ILE A 412 0.74 15.58 11.01
CA ILE A 412 0.74 14.51 12.01
C ILE A 412 0.48 13.17 11.32
N LYS A 413 1.19 12.10 11.69
CA LYS A 413 0.96 10.75 11.16
C LYS A 413 0.37 9.83 12.22
N ILE A 414 -0.68 9.08 11.88
CA ILE A 414 -1.17 7.96 12.67
C ILE A 414 -0.99 6.71 11.81
N THR A 415 -0.20 5.74 12.28
CA THR A 415 0.07 4.49 11.57
C THR A 415 -0.52 3.32 12.33
N ILE A 416 -1.29 2.49 11.62
CA ILE A 416 -1.89 1.26 12.12
C ILE A 416 -1.58 0.18 11.06
N ASP A 417 -0.60 -0.71 11.32
CA ASP A 417 -0.09 -1.72 10.36
C ASP A 417 -0.30 -3.16 10.85
N ASP A 418 -1.19 -3.87 10.15
CA ASP A 418 -1.44 -5.30 10.34
C ASP A 418 -0.43 -6.16 9.58
N TYR A 419 0.80 -6.19 10.09
CA TYR A 419 1.89 -6.93 9.44
C TYR A 419 1.61 -8.44 9.40
N ALA A 420 1.03 -9.00 10.46
CA ALA A 420 0.67 -10.41 10.55
C ALA A 420 -0.28 -10.85 9.44
N SER A 421 -1.38 -10.12 9.22
CA SER A 421 -2.33 -10.47 8.16
C SER A 421 -1.77 -10.20 6.76
N ARG A 422 -0.86 -9.21 6.63
CA ARG A 422 -0.19 -8.86 5.37
C ARG A 422 0.80 -9.92 4.88
N GLU A 423 1.64 -10.46 5.74
CA GLU A 423 2.75 -11.35 5.35
C GLU A 423 2.47 -12.84 5.63
N GLN A 424 1.67 -13.15 6.66
CA GLN A 424 1.46 -14.54 7.10
C GLN A 424 0.07 -15.10 6.72
N GLY A 425 -0.86 -14.24 6.30
CA GLY A 425 -2.22 -14.64 5.90
C GLY A 425 -3.08 -15.14 7.07
N GLU A 426 -2.73 -14.76 8.30
CA GLU A 426 -3.42 -15.16 9.52
C GLU A 426 -4.56 -14.19 9.89
N ALA A 427 -5.31 -14.51 10.95
CA ALA A 427 -6.36 -13.61 11.44
C ALA A 427 -5.72 -12.31 11.96
N GLY A 428 -6.40 -11.18 11.69
CA GLY A 428 -5.96 -9.83 12.02
C GLY A 428 -7.06 -9.05 12.73
N ILE A 429 -6.79 -7.79 13.06
CA ILE A 429 -7.64 -6.93 13.91
C ILE A 429 -9.11 -6.96 13.49
N SER A 430 -10.00 -7.09 14.48
CA SER A 430 -11.45 -7.18 14.25
C SER A 430 -12.10 -5.83 14.00
N SER A 431 -11.60 -4.75 14.63
CA SER A 431 -12.14 -3.40 14.50
C SER A 431 -11.15 -2.29 14.87
N ILE A 432 -11.29 -1.15 14.18
CA ILE A 432 -10.62 0.11 14.50
C ILE A 432 -11.69 1.19 14.66
N ASP A 433 -11.69 1.89 15.81
CA ASP A 433 -12.51 3.08 16.06
C ASP A 433 -11.60 4.31 16.19
N LEU A 434 -11.79 5.32 15.34
CA LEU A 434 -11.06 6.60 15.36
C LEU A 434 -11.98 7.80 15.65
N SER A 435 -13.13 7.56 16.31
CA SER A 435 -14.19 8.56 16.47
C SER A 435 -13.87 9.62 17.53
N ASN A 436 -14.53 10.78 17.44
CA ASN A 436 -14.48 11.86 18.43
C ASN A 436 -13.09 12.49 18.69
N ASN A 437 -12.10 12.25 17.84
CA ASN A 437 -10.80 12.91 17.94
C ASN A 437 -10.84 14.34 17.34
N THR A 438 -9.97 15.22 17.82
CA THR A 438 -9.82 16.60 17.32
C THR A 438 -8.45 16.81 16.67
N TYR A 439 -8.43 17.42 15.48
CA TYR A 439 -7.23 17.57 14.64
C TYR A 439 -6.97 19.05 14.33
N SER A 440 -6.02 19.66 15.05
CA SER A 440 -5.68 21.09 14.87
C SER A 440 -4.64 21.33 13.78
N THR A 441 -3.93 20.28 13.37
CA THR A 441 -2.91 20.25 12.30
C THR A 441 -3.34 19.22 11.25
N PRO A 442 -2.99 19.40 9.95
CA PRO A 442 -3.17 18.34 8.96
C PRO A 442 -2.68 17.00 9.52
N THR A 443 -3.51 15.96 9.38
CA THR A 443 -3.23 14.64 9.94
C THR A 443 -3.45 13.58 8.87
N LYS A 444 -2.44 12.76 8.64
CA LYS A 444 -2.52 11.56 7.80
C LYS A 444 -2.75 10.34 8.67
N VAL A 445 -3.83 9.63 8.40
CA VAL A 445 -4.09 8.31 8.98
C VAL A 445 -3.75 7.27 7.92
N GLU A 446 -2.69 6.50 8.15
CA GLU A 446 -2.28 5.37 7.30
C GLU A 446 -2.72 4.07 7.96
N ILE A 447 -3.65 3.37 7.31
CA ILE A 447 -4.10 2.04 7.73
C ILE A 447 -3.63 1.05 6.68
N VAL A 448 -2.79 0.12 7.11
CA VAL A 448 -2.29 -0.97 6.27
C VAL A 448 -2.92 -2.24 6.80
N ASP A 449 -4.00 -2.66 6.15
CA ASP A 449 -4.84 -3.78 6.58
C ASP A 449 -5.18 -4.66 5.36
N THR A 450 -5.28 -5.98 5.58
CA THR A 450 -5.75 -6.92 4.59
C THR A 450 -7.23 -7.26 4.71
N LYS A 451 -7.95 -7.06 5.83
CA LYS A 451 -9.32 -7.56 6.05
C LYS A 451 -10.41 -6.55 5.61
N THR A 452 -11.46 -7.07 4.98
CA THR A 452 -12.53 -6.29 4.32
C THR A 452 -13.47 -5.54 5.27
N ASP A 453 -13.54 -5.90 6.56
CA ASP A 453 -14.60 -5.43 7.47
C ASP A 453 -14.22 -4.22 8.35
N VAL A 454 -12.93 -3.94 8.54
CA VAL A 454 -12.45 -2.78 9.32
C VAL A 454 -12.83 -1.46 8.63
N THR A 455 -12.90 -1.49 7.28
CA THR A 455 -13.17 -0.36 6.39
C THR A 455 -14.46 0.41 6.69
N ALA A 456 -15.54 -0.29 7.10
CA ALA A 456 -16.83 0.34 7.37
C ALA A 456 -16.85 1.11 8.70
N SER A 457 -16.00 0.73 9.66
CA SER A 457 -15.86 1.41 10.95
C SER A 457 -15.04 2.69 10.81
N VAL A 458 -13.88 2.62 10.14
CA VAL A 458 -12.96 3.75 9.94
C VAL A 458 -13.62 4.92 9.19
N ASN A 459 -14.31 4.64 8.08
CA ASN A 459 -14.91 5.67 7.23
C ASN A 459 -16.08 6.40 7.91
N ASN A 460 -16.83 5.74 8.80
CA ASN A 460 -17.90 6.39 9.56
C ASN A 460 -17.36 7.27 10.71
N ALA A 461 -16.24 6.90 11.32
CA ALA A 461 -15.62 7.62 12.44
C ALA A 461 -14.97 8.95 12.03
N LEU A 462 -14.42 9.03 10.80
CA LEU A 462 -13.71 10.21 10.28
C LEU A 462 -14.56 11.14 9.40
N ALA A 463 -15.83 10.78 9.17
CA ALA A 463 -16.75 11.58 8.37
C ALA A 463 -17.00 12.98 8.99
N GLY A 464 -16.33 14.00 8.46
CA GLY A 464 -16.52 15.41 8.85
C GLY A 464 -15.27 16.14 9.34
N ALA A 465 -14.09 15.50 9.39
CA ALA A 465 -12.84 16.19 9.75
C ALA A 465 -12.22 16.92 8.54
N GLU A 466 -12.13 18.25 8.59
CA GLU A 466 -11.61 19.09 7.48
C GLU A 466 -10.09 18.98 7.27
N ASN A 467 -9.35 18.36 8.19
CA ASN A 467 -7.87 18.31 8.21
C ASN A 467 -7.30 16.89 8.20
N VAL A 468 -8.09 15.86 7.87
CA VAL A 468 -7.64 14.46 7.90
C VAL A 468 -7.61 13.85 6.51
N ALA A 469 -6.47 13.27 6.13
CA ALA A 469 -6.32 12.43 4.95
C ALA A 469 -6.17 10.97 5.37
N VAL A 470 -7.03 10.09 4.86
CA VAL A 470 -6.95 8.64 5.14
C VAL A 470 -6.35 7.95 3.92
N GLU A 471 -5.23 7.26 4.12
CA GLU A 471 -4.62 6.39 3.11
C GLU A 471 -4.77 4.94 3.57
N GLN A 472 -5.58 4.17 2.83
CA GLN A 472 -5.77 2.75 3.07
C GLN A 472 -4.99 1.97 2.01
N LYS A 473 -4.05 1.12 2.43
CA LYS A 473 -3.27 0.25 1.53
C LYS A 473 -3.80 -1.17 1.61
N PHE A 474 -4.85 -1.46 0.81
CA PHE A 474 -5.36 -2.81 0.64
C PHE A 474 -4.64 -3.55 -0.48
N VAL A 475 -4.46 -4.86 -0.35
CA VAL A 475 -4.33 -5.76 -1.51
C VAL A 475 -5.75 -6.01 -2.04
N THR A 476 -6.38 -5.01 -2.66
CA THR A 476 -7.67 -5.21 -3.32
C THR A 476 -7.44 -5.84 -4.68
N VAL A 477 -8.08 -6.98 -4.90
CA VAL A 477 -8.03 -7.68 -6.18
C VAL A 477 -9.22 -7.30 -7.06
N ALA A 478 -10.42 -7.18 -6.49
CA ALA A 478 -11.63 -6.87 -7.25
C ALA A 478 -12.65 -6.02 -6.45
N SER A 479 -13.60 -5.38 -7.15
CA SER A 479 -14.73 -4.67 -6.53
C SER A 479 -16.05 -4.84 -7.25
N ILE A 480 -17.16 -4.68 -6.52
CA ILE A 480 -18.52 -4.54 -7.05
C ILE A 480 -19.13 -3.26 -6.47
N GLY A 481 -19.24 -2.22 -7.29
CA GLY A 481 -19.61 -0.89 -6.80
C GLY A 481 -18.58 -0.39 -5.78
N ASN A 482 -19.02 -0.11 -4.56
CA ASN A 482 -18.13 0.33 -3.46
C ASN A 482 -17.63 -0.82 -2.59
N ASN A 483 -18.04 -2.07 -2.86
CA ASN A 483 -17.60 -3.24 -2.09
C ASN A 483 -16.30 -3.79 -2.68
N MET A 484 -15.29 -4.00 -1.83
CA MET A 484 -13.95 -4.47 -2.20
C MET A 484 -13.76 -5.93 -1.80
N TYR A 485 -13.00 -6.70 -2.58
CA TYR A 485 -12.80 -8.14 -2.39
C TYR A 485 -11.31 -8.51 -2.55
N LYS A 486 -10.83 -9.45 -1.71
CA LYS A 486 -9.45 -9.97 -1.74
C LYS A 486 -9.16 -10.95 -2.88
N THR A 487 -10.19 -11.54 -3.48
CA THR A 487 -10.06 -12.46 -4.61
C THR A 487 -11.18 -12.22 -5.61
N LEU A 488 -10.94 -12.57 -6.86
CA LEU A 488 -11.98 -12.46 -7.89
C LEU A 488 -13.13 -13.45 -7.62
N GLN A 489 -12.81 -14.65 -7.13
CA GLN A 489 -13.84 -15.64 -6.78
C GLN A 489 -14.77 -15.15 -5.67
N ALA A 490 -14.26 -14.46 -4.64
CA ALA A 490 -15.10 -13.92 -3.56
C ALA A 490 -16.09 -12.86 -4.08
N ALA A 491 -15.67 -12.02 -5.03
CA ALA A 491 -16.56 -11.06 -5.68
C ALA A 491 -17.68 -11.78 -6.45
N ILE A 492 -17.34 -12.82 -7.22
CA ILE A 492 -18.31 -13.64 -7.97
C ILE A 492 -19.30 -14.33 -7.02
N ASP A 493 -18.80 -14.93 -5.93
CA ASP A 493 -19.62 -15.65 -4.96
C ASP A 493 -20.60 -14.71 -4.23
N ALA A 494 -20.20 -13.46 -3.98
CA ALA A 494 -21.04 -12.45 -3.35
C ALA A 494 -22.27 -12.06 -4.20
N ILE A 495 -22.20 -12.18 -5.53
CA ILE A 495 -23.36 -11.99 -6.41
C ILE A 495 -24.36 -13.15 -6.21
N GLY A 496 -23.85 -14.38 -6.05
CA GLY A 496 -24.65 -15.57 -5.85
C GLY A 496 -25.69 -15.79 -6.95
N THR A 497 -26.95 -16.03 -6.57
CA THR A 497 -28.07 -16.28 -7.51
C THR A 497 -28.96 -15.06 -7.74
N ALA A 498 -28.49 -13.85 -7.39
CA ALA A 498 -29.28 -12.63 -7.51
C ALA A 498 -29.46 -12.25 -9.00
N GLU A 499 -30.69 -11.86 -9.37
CA GLU A 499 -30.98 -11.36 -10.72
C GLU A 499 -30.49 -9.91 -10.88
N GLY A 500 -30.02 -9.56 -12.07
CA GLY A 500 -29.52 -8.21 -12.39
C GLY A 500 -28.24 -8.21 -13.21
N ASP A 501 -27.74 -7.00 -13.45
CA ASP A 501 -26.50 -6.75 -14.18
C ASP A 501 -25.41 -6.33 -13.19
N TYR A 502 -24.32 -7.09 -13.15
CA TYR A 502 -23.23 -6.90 -12.20
C TYR A 502 -21.94 -6.61 -12.95
N THR A 503 -21.18 -5.62 -12.48
CA THR A 503 -19.83 -5.33 -12.97
C THR A 503 -18.84 -5.55 -11.83
N ILE A 504 -17.85 -6.40 -12.08
CA ILE A 504 -16.70 -6.64 -11.23
C ILE A 504 -15.50 -5.94 -11.88
N THR A 505 -14.91 -4.97 -11.21
CA THR A 505 -13.66 -4.33 -11.64
C THR A 505 -12.48 -5.06 -11.00
N VAL A 506 -11.47 -5.42 -11.78
CA VAL A 506 -10.24 -6.11 -11.34
C VAL A 506 -9.08 -5.12 -11.34
N PHE A 507 -8.31 -5.11 -10.25
CA PHE A 507 -7.22 -4.14 -10.03
C PHE A 507 -5.82 -4.78 -9.93
N ALA A 508 -5.75 -6.10 -9.81
CA ALA A 508 -4.50 -6.84 -9.61
C ALA A 508 -4.53 -8.17 -10.35
N ASP A 509 -3.34 -8.75 -10.54
CA ASP A 509 -3.17 -10.06 -11.16
C ASP A 509 -3.85 -11.17 -10.35
N ILE A 510 -4.40 -12.16 -11.07
CA ILE A 510 -5.17 -13.28 -10.55
C ILE A 510 -4.42 -14.58 -10.84
N GLU A 511 -4.01 -15.30 -9.81
CA GLU A 511 -3.34 -16.59 -9.96
C GLU A 511 -4.30 -17.78 -9.80
N GLU A 512 -5.46 -17.58 -9.16
CA GLU A 512 -6.42 -18.65 -8.88
C GLU A 512 -7.31 -19.04 -10.08
N ASP A 513 -7.82 -20.28 -10.05
CA ASP A 513 -8.89 -20.73 -10.93
C ASP A 513 -10.23 -20.10 -10.53
N ILE A 514 -11.01 -19.68 -11.53
CA ILE A 514 -12.28 -18.98 -11.37
C ILE A 514 -13.44 -19.82 -11.90
N VAL A 515 -14.54 -19.88 -11.15
CA VAL A 515 -15.78 -20.53 -11.55
C VAL A 515 -16.94 -19.55 -11.50
N ILE A 516 -17.59 -19.36 -12.66
CA ILE A 516 -18.76 -18.49 -12.81
C ILE A 516 -19.99 -19.38 -13.08
N ALA A 517 -20.90 -19.46 -12.12
CA ALA A 517 -22.15 -20.18 -12.28
C ALA A 517 -23.24 -19.27 -12.87
N GLN A 518 -23.77 -19.62 -14.04
CA GLN A 518 -24.80 -18.82 -14.67
C GLN A 518 -26.16 -18.99 -13.99
N ASN A 519 -26.88 -17.90 -13.83
CA ASN A 519 -28.24 -17.87 -13.31
C ASN A 519 -29.18 -17.15 -14.29
N PRO A 520 -30.48 -17.50 -14.33
CA PRO A 520 -31.44 -16.81 -15.20
C PRO A 520 -31.50 -15.31 -14.86
N ASN A 521 -31.66 -14.46 -15.87
CA ASN A 521 -31.76 -12.99 -15.72
C ASN A 521 -30.58 -12.34 -14.98
N GLN A 522 -29.39 -12.94 -15.09
CA GLN A 522 -28.17 -12.43 -14.48
C GLN A 522 -27.09 -12.23 -15.55
N THR A 523 -26.54 -11.02 -15.62
CA THR A 523 -25.33 -10.75 -16.41
C THR A 523 -24.18 -10.36 -15.50
N ILE A 524 -22.99 -10.91 -15.75
CA ILE A 524 -21.77 -10.62 -15.00
C ILE A 524 -20.72 -10.11 -15.98
N THR A 525 -20.28 -8.87 -15.79
CA THR A 525 -19.15 -8.29 -16.52
C THR A 525 -17.93 -8.26 -15.60
N ILE A 526 -16.83 -8.90 -15.99
CA ILE A 526 -15.54 -8.82 -15.31
C ILE A 526 -14.62 -7.97 -16.18
N THR A 527 -14.14 -6.85 -15.66
CA THR A 527 -13.38 -5.86 -16.41
C THR A 527 -12.11 -5.43 -15.71
N GLY A 528 -11.01 -5.33 -16.46
CA GLY A 528 -9.79 -4.64 -16.04
C GLY A 528 -9.70 -3.21 -16.56
N ASP A 529 -8.59 -2.54 -16.25
CA ASP A 529 -8.20 -1.27 -16.88
C ASP A 529 -7.80 -1.51 -18.35
N ALA A 530 -8.21 -0.61 -19.25
CA ALA A 530 -7.97 -0.77 -20.68
C ALA A 530 -6.50 -0.54 -21.10
N THR A 531 -5.74 0.18 -20.29
CA THR A 531 -4.34 0.55 -20.52
C THR A 531 -3.39 -0.39 -19.79
N ASP A 532 -3.73 -0.74 -18.55
CA ASP A 532 -2.95 -1.62 -17.68
C ASP A 532 -3.80 -2.84 -17.26
N LYS A 533 -3.98 -3.76 -18.21
CA LYS A 533 -4.87 -4.91 -18.07
C LYS A 533 -4.34 -5.90 -17.01
N PRO A 534 -5.11 -6.25 -15.99
CA PRO A 534 -4.75 -7.30 -15.03
C PRO A 534 -4.52 -8.65 -15.72
N VAL A 535 -3.55 -9.42 -15.22
CA VAL A 535 -3.18 -10.74 -15.73
C VAL A 535 -3.89 -11.84 -14.96
N ILE A 536 -4.56 -12.74 -15.66
CA ILE A 536 -5.18 -13.95 -15.11
C ILE A 536 -4.35 -15.15 -15.56
N SER A 537 -3.65 -15.78 -14.62
CA SER A 537 -2.83 -16.97 -14.85
C SER A 537 -3.55 -18.29 -14.54
N GLY A 538 -4.67 -18.22 -13.81
CA GLY A 538 -5.58 -19.35 -13.59
C GLY A 538 -6.56 -19.57 -14.74
N THR A 539 -7.35 -20.65 -14.65
CA THR A 539 -8.39 -20.99 -15.64
C THR A 539 -9.74 -20.36 -15.27
N VAL A 540 -10.60 -20.11 -16.26
CA VAL A 540 -11.97 -19.60 -16.08
C VAL A 540 -12.97 -20.64 -16.56
N THR A 541 -13.83 -21.10 -15.67
CA THR A 541 -14.91 -22.04 -15.96
C THR A 541 -16.25 -21.36 -15.91
N ILE A 542 -16.99 -21.38 -17.02
CA ILE A 542 -18.37 -20.89 -17.06
C ILE A 542 -19.32 -22.08 -17.03
N ASN A 543 -20.09 -22.16 -15.96
CA ASN A 543 -20.99 -23.26 -15.68
C ASN A 543 -22.42 -22.89 -16.07
N GLY A 544 -22.90 -23.41 -17.21
CA GLY A 544 -24.26 -23.19 -17.71
C GLY A 544 -25.36 -23.95 -16.95
N ARG A 545 -25.02 -24.71 -15.91
CA ARG A 545 -25.94 -25.47 -15.02
C ARG A 545 -26.93 -26.39 -15.76
N SER A 546 -26.56 -26.87 -16.95
CA SER A 546 -27.42 -27.71 -17.79
C SER A 546 -28.75 -27.05 -18.17
N ALA A 547 -28.76 -25.71 -18.27
CA ALA A 547 -29.91 -24.93 -18.71
C ALA A 547 -29.54 -23.97 -19.86
N ARG A 548 -30.45 -23.82 -20.83
CA ARG A 548 -30.31 -22.80 -21.87
C ARG A 548 -30.98 -21.53 -21.39
N TYR A 549 -30.19 -20.50 -21.12
CA TYR A 549 -30.71 -19.21 -20.69
C TYR A 549 -30.83 -18.26 -21.88
N ALA A 550 -31.95 -17.54 -21.94
CA ALA A 550 -32.12 -16.45 -22.90
C ALA A 550 -31.36 -15.18 -22.47
N THR A 551 -31.28 -14.95 -21.16
CA THR A 551 -30.82 -13.68 -20.57
C THR A 551 -29.58 -13.80 -19.69
N ALA A 552 -29.16 -15.00 -19.29
CA ALA A 552 -27.92 -15.16 -18.53
C ALA A 552 -26.72 -14.86 -19.44
N GLY A 553 -25.72 -14.14 -18.96
CA GLY A 553 -24.55 -13.79 -19.77
C GLY A 553 -23.31 -13.50 -18.93
N VAL A 554 -22.14 -13.71 -19.54
CA VAL A 554 -20.84 -13.39 -18.94
C VAL A 554 -20.04 -12.58 -19.95
N THR A 555 -19.53 -11.42 -19.53
CA THR A 555 -18.61 -10.60 -20.32
C THR A 555 -17.26 -10.56 -19.62
N LEU A 556 -16.20 -10.93 -20.33
CA LEU A 556 -14.81 -10.78 -19.89
C LEU A 556 -14.17 -9.71 -20.77
N GLN A 557 -13.69 -8.60 -20.18
CA GLN A 557 -13.18 -7.48 -20.95
C GLN A 557 -11.93 -6.82 -20.38
N ASN A 558 -11.03 -6.34 -21.23
CA ASN A 558 -9.81 -5.64 -20.82
C ASN A 558 -8.94 -6.45 -19.84
N LEU A 559 -8.69 -7.73 -20.15
CA LEU A 559 -7.89 -8.65 -19.32
C LEU A 559 -6.77 -9.28 -20.15
N VAL A 560 -5.67 -9.63 -19.50
CA VAL A 560 -4.67 -10.54 -20.07
C VAL A 560 -4.90 -11.92 -19.47
N PHE A 561 -4.88 -12.96 -20.29
CA PHE A 561 -4.90 -14.34 -19.83
C PHE A 561 -3.57 -15.01 -20.17
N ASP A 562 -2.81 -15.40 -19.16
CA ASP A 562 -1.47 -15.96 -19.31
C ASP A 562 -1.46 -17.47 -19.02
N ALA A 563 -1.32 -18.26 -20.08
CA ALA A 563 -1.21 -19.72 -20.02
C ALA A 563 0.23 -20.23 -20.11
N THR A 564 1.25 -19.37 -20.01
CA THR A 564 2.67 -19.75 -20.21
C THR A 564 3.12 -20.83 -19.22
N ASN A 565 2.51 -20.87 -18.03
CA ASN A 565 2.80 -21.84 -16.97
C ASN A 565 1.85 -23.05 -16.94
N ILE A 566 0.82 -23.09 -17.79
CA ILE A 566 -0.09 -24.24 -17.88
C ILE A 566 0.60 -25.36 -18.65
N THR A 567 0.80 -26.52 -18.01
CA THR A 567 1.67 -27.61 -18.53
C THR A 567 0.93 -28.83 -19.08
N THR A 568 -0.40 -28.88 -18.96
CA THR A 568 -1.25 -29.99 -19.43
C THR A 568 -2.10 -29.61 -20.64
N GLU A 569 -2.73 -30.61 -21.30
CA GLU A 569 -3.78 -30.34 -22.29
C GLU A 569 -4.95 -29.64 -21.60
N ASP A 570 -5.04 -28.32 -21.77
CA ASP A 570 -5.99 -27.53 -21.00
C ASP A 570 -6.62 -26.40 -21.82
N TYR A 571 -7.26 -25.48 -21.11
CA TYR A 571 -7.95 -24.32 -21.63
C TYR A 571 -7.66 -23.12 -20.71
N ILE A 572 -7.79 -21.92 -21.26
CA ILE A 572 -7.85 -20.70 -20.44
C ILE A 572 -9.30 -20.51 -19.99
N ILE A 573 -10.23 -20.42 -20.93
CA ILE A 573 -11.66 -20.28 -20.66
C ILE A 573 -12.38 -21.54 -21.16
N GLN A 574 -13.22 -22.15 -20.32
CA GLN A 574 -14.08 -23.26 -20.72
C GLN A 574 -15.57 -23.01 -20.54
N GLY A 575 -16.34 -23.51 -21.51
CA GLY A 575 -17.77 -23.72 -21.39
C GLY A 575 -18.08 -25.11 -20.84
N GLY A 576 -18.55 -25.16 -19.59
CA GLY A 576 -18.84 -26.39 -18.85
C GLY A 576 -17.60 -27.20 -18.47
N ILE A 577 -17.77 -28.16 -17.56
CA ILE A 577 -16.71 -29.02 -17.03
C ILE A 577 -16.69 -30.36 -17.77
N GLN A 578 -15.51 -30.80 -18.20
CA GLN A 578 -15.34 -32.09 -18.88
C GLN A 578 -15.86 -33.26 -18.03
N GLY A 579 -16.66 -34.13 -18.63
CA GLY A 579 -17.24 -35.30 -17.94
C GLY A 579 -18.43 -34.99 -17.03
N ASN A 580 -18.81 -33.72 -16.86
CA ASN A 580 -19.93 -33.31 -16.04
C ASN A 580 -21.10 -32.79 -16.89
N ASN A 581 -22.16 -33.59 -17.02
CA ASN A 581 -23.35 -33.20 -17.79
C ASN A 581 -24.24 -32.17 -17.08
N ASN A 582 -23.94 -31.81 -15.83
CA ASN A 582 -24.70 -30.81 -15.09
C ASN A 582 -24.21 -29.38 -15.35
N THR A 583 -23.11 -29.20 -16.10
CA THR A 583 -22.50 -27.89 -16.34
C THR A 583 -22.62 -27.40 -17.78
N ARG A 584 -23.41 -28.08 -18.62
CA ARG A 584 -23.55 -27.77 -20.06
C ARG A 584 -24.32 -26.48 -20.30
N TYR A 585 -24.32 -26.04 -21.57
CA TYR A 585 -25.17 -24.98 -22.12
C TYR A 585 -24.77 -23.57 -21.66
N THR A 586 -23.47 -23.28 -21.76
CA THR A 586 -22.93 -21.95 -21.51
C THR A 586 -23.60 -20.96 -22.46
N SER A 587 -24.33 -20.00 -21.89
CA SER A 587 -25.20 -19.07 -22.60
C SER A 587 -24.56 -17.68 -22.65
N ASN A 588 -24.52 -17.03 -23.82
CA ASN A 588 -24.17 -15.62 -23.99
C ASN A 588 -22.81 -15.21 -23.37
N LEU A 589 -21.72 -15.89 -23.77
CA LEU A 589 -20.35 -15.51 -23.39
C LEU A 589 -19.82 -14.44 -24.35
N THR A 590 -19.39 -13.30 -23.82
CA THR A 590 -18.66 -12.28 -24.58
C THR A 590 -17.25 -12.12 -24.04
N VAL A 591 -16.25 -12.17 -24.92
CA VAL A 591 -14.85 -11.87 -24.60
C VAL A 591 -14.44 -10.70 -25.50
N MET A 592 -14.01 -9.59 -24.92
CA MET A 592 -13.66 -8.41 -25.72
C MET A 592 -12.44 -7.66 -25.20
N ASN A 593 -11.60 -7.13 -26.11
CA ASN A 593 -10.41 -6.38 -25.75
C ASN A 593 -9.44 -7.16 -24.83
N CYS A 594 -9.39 -8.49 -24.95
CA CYS A 594 -8.55 -9.35 -24.11
C CYS A 594 -7.34 -9.85 -24.88
N ASP A 595 -6.24 -10.11 -24.16
CA ASP A 595 -5.02 -10.65 -24.72
C ASP A 595 -4.77 -12.05 -24.17
N PHE A 596 -4.58 -13.04 -25.03
CA PHE A 596 -4.30 -14.42 -24.64
C PHE A 596 -2.85 -14.77 -24.97
N VAL A 597 -2.08 -15.11 -23.94
CA VAL A 597 -0.65 -15.38 -24.03
C VAL A 597 -0.38 -16.83 -23.66
N GLY A 598 0.41 -17.52 -24.46
CA GLY A 598 0.95 -18.84 -24.14
C GLY A 598 2.42 -18.97 -24.54
N THR A 599 2.88 -20.19 -24.77
CA THR A 599 4.25 -20.49 -25.15
C THR A 599 4.39 -21.04 -26.57
N THR A 600 5.47 -20.67 -27.26
CA THR A 600 5.81 -21.16 -28.60
C THR A 600 6.51 -22.52 -28.59
N ASP A 601 6.76 -23.12 -27.41
CA ASP A 601 7.25 -24.49 -27.31
C ASP A 601 6.12 -25.49 -27.57
N TRP A 602 5.93 -25.87 -28.84
CA TRP A 602 4.88 -26.78 -29.28
C TRP A 602 4.92 -28.19 -28.66
N ASN A 603 5.99 -28.58 -27.98
CA ASN A 603 6.02 -29.82 -27.21
C ASN A 603 5.35 -29.68 -25.83
N ARG A 604 5.21 -28.45 -25.34
CA ARG A 604 4.58 -28.09 -24.05
C ARG A 604 3.19 -27.51 -24.25
N THR A 605 2.97 -26.72 -25.30
CA THR A 605 1.73 -25.97 -25.49
C THR A 605 0.64 -26.81 -26.10
N LYS A 606 -0.34 -27.17 -25.27
CA LYS A 606 -1.58 -27.80 -25.72
C LYS A 606 -2.84 -27.06 -25.24
N VAL A 607 -2.67 -25.81 -24.84
CA VAL A 607 -3.72 -24.96 -24.29
C VAL A 607 -4.48 -24.25 -25.41
N ALA A 608 -5.81 -24.28 -25.35
CA ALA A 608 -6.66 -23.44 -26.17
C ALA A 608 -7.13 -22.20 -25.38
N ALA A 609 -7.28 -21.04 -26.02
CA ALA A 609 -7.84 -19.88 -25.29
C ALA A 609 -9.27 -20.16 -24.86
N LEU A 610 -10.12 -20.62 -25.78
CA LEU A 610 -11.49 -21.03 -25.45
C LEU A 610 -11.76 -22.49 -25.83
N ARG A 611 -12.40 -23.24 -24.92
CA ARG A 611 -12.76 -24.64 -25.14
C ARG A 611 -14.17 -24.98 -24.68
N THR A 612 -14.85 -25.89 -25.38
CA THR A 612 -16.07 -26.53 -24.84
C THR A 612 -16.00 -28.04 -24.93
N HIS A 613 -16.34 -28.72 -23.83
CA HIS A 613 -16.30 -30.19 -23.72
C HIS A 613 -17.68 -30.84 -23.81
N THR A 614 -18.73 -30.10 -23.47
CA THR A 614 -20.06 -30.67 -23.27
C THR A 614 -21.03 -30.42 -24.42
N GLY A 615 -20.78 -29.37 -25.24
CA GLY A 615 -21.61 -28.94 -26.36
C GLY A 615 -22.97 -28.38 -25.95
N GLY A 616 -23.66 -27.74 -26.90
CA GLY A 616 -24.96 -27.12 -26.68
C GLY A 616 -24.89 -25.68 -26.16
N ASP A 617 -23.69 -25.09 -26.19
CA ASP A 617 -23.45 -23.69 -25.82
C ASP A 617 -24.03 -22.76 -26.90
N HIS A 618 -24.33 -21.49 -26.60
CA HIS A 618 -24.89 -20.54 -27.58
C HIS A 618 -24.56 -19.08 -27.23
N GLY A 619 -24.57 -18.20 -28.24
CA GLY A 619 -24.40 -16.76 -28.04
C GLY A 619 -22.96 -16.35 -27.70
N TRP A 620 -21.96 -17.04 -28.26
CA TRP A 620 -20.57 -16.73 -27.95
C TRP A 620 -20.06 -15.62 -28.88
N LYS A 621 -19.33 -14.65 -28.33
CA LYS A 621 -18.76 -13.52 -29.07
C LYS A 621 -17.32 -13.29 -28.63
N LEU A 622 -16.39 -13.24 -29.58
CA LEU A 622 -15.00 -12.85 -29.32
C LEU A 622 -14.68 -11.64 -30.19
N ILE A 623 -14.33 -10.52 -29.57
CA ILE A 623 -14.28 -9.22 -30.25
C ILE A 623 -12.95 -8.54 -29.92
N ASN A 624 -12.27 -7.97 -30.91
CA ASN A 624 -11.09 -7.10 -30.74
C ASN A 624 -10.05 -7.67 -29.74
N SER A 625 -9.77 -8.97 -29.83
CA SER A 625 -8.90 -9.68 -28.88
C SER A 625 -7.67 -10.25 -29.58
N THR A 626 -6.56 -10.37 -28.86
CA THR A 626 -5.30 -10.91 -29.41
C THR A 626 -4.96 -12.28 -28.83
N ALA A 627 -4.27 -13.10 -29.61
CA ALA A 627 -3.81 -14.43 -29.16
C ALA A 627 -2.43 -14.76 -29.70
N THR A 628 -1.52 -15.22 -28.83
CA THR A 628 -0.17 -15.63 -29.18
C THR A 628 0.32 -16.85 -28.41
N GLY A 629 1.11 -17.72 -29.05
CA GLY A 629 1.73 -18.86 -28.37
C GLY A 629 0.74 -19.93 -27.88
N LEU A 630 -0.40 -20.12 -28.56
CA LEU A 630 -1.41 -21.09 -28.15
C LEU A 630 -1.50 -22.28 -29.11
N HIS A 631 -2.03 -23.40 -28.61
CA HIS A 631 -2.33 -24.54 -29.49
C HIS A 631 -3.46 -24.20 -30.47
N SER A 632 -4.48 -23.50 -29.99
CA SER A 632 -5.59 -23.00 -30.80
C SER A 632 -6.22 -21.79 -30.12
N PHE A 633 -6.73 -20.83 -30.88
CA PHE A 633 -7.54 -19.77 -30.30
C PHE A 633 -8.87 -20.33 -29.77
N VAL A 634 -9.53 -21.19 -30.56
CA VAL A 634 -10.81 -21.77 -30.18
C VAL A 634 -10.86 -23.26 -30.50
N GLN A 635 -11.32 -24.08 -29.55
CA GLN A 635 -11.68 -25.48 -29.78
C GLN A 635 -13.01 -25.84 -29.14
N VAL A 636 -14.07 -25.85 -29.94
CA VAL A 636 -15.41 -26.14 -29.42
C VAL A 636 -15.92 -27.51 -29.85
N THR A 637 -16.74 -28.12 -29.01
CA THR A 637 -17.43 -29.36 -29.37
C THR A 637 -18.63 -29.05 -30.28
N ASN A 638 -19.45 -28.09 -29.87
CA ASN A 638 -20.62 -27.60 -30.60
C ASN A 638 -21.12 -26.33 -29.91
N ILE A 639 -21.26 -25.25 -30.68
CA ILE A 639 -22.10 -24.09 -30.36
C ILE A 639 -23.34 -24.15 -31.27
N GLU A 640 -24.53 -24.02 -30.70
CA GLU A 640 -25.80 -24.26 -31.40
C GLU A 640 -26.19 -23.13 -32.34
N LYS A 641 -25.83 -21.89 -31.99
CA LYS A 641 -26.18 -20.67 -32.72
C LYS A 641 -25.45 -19.45 -32.17
N ASP A 642 -25.49 -18.37 -32.93
CA ASP A 642 -25.03 -17.04 -32.51
C ASP A 642 -23.54 -17.07 -32.07
N PHE A 643 -22.67 -17.72 -32.85
CA PHE A 643 -21.22 -17.72 -32.60
C PHE A 643 -20.49 -16.74 -33.53
N GLU A 644 -19.87 -15.71 -32.94
CA GLU A 644 -19.25 -14.61 -33.67
C GLU A 644 -17.79 -14.39 -33.23
N VAL A 645 -16.91 -14.14 -34.19
CA VAL A 645 -15.53 -13.71 -33.96
C VAL A 645 -15.25 -12.48 -34.84
N GLU A 646 -14.88 -11.36 -34.22
CA GLU A 646 -14.78 -10.06 -34.88
C GLU A 646 -13.46 -9.38 -34.51
N ASP A 647 -12.77 -8.81 -35.50
CA ASP A 647 -11.59 -7.96 -35.33
C ASP A 647 -10.48 -8.53 -34.43
N CYS A 648 -10.34 -9.86 -34.38
CA CYS A 648 -9.33 -10.52 -33.55
C CYS A 648 -7.99 -10.67 -34.31
N VAL A 649 -6.89 -10.73 -33.56
CA VAL A 649 -5.53 -10.93 -34.10
C VAL A 649 -4.89 -12.17 -33.47
N ILE A 650 -4.70 -13.22 -34.26
CA ILE A 650 -4.20 -14.53 -33.80
C ILE A 650 -2.87 -14.80 -34.50
N THR A 651 -1.77 -14.71 -33.79
CA THR A 651 -0.41 -14.85 -34.36
C THR A 651 0.39 -15.86 -33.58
N ASP A 652 1.41 -16.46 -34.19
CA ASP A 652 2.34 -17.39 -33.51
C ASP A 652 1.61 -18.47 -32.71
N CYS A 653 0.47 -18.92 -33.21
CA CYS A 653 -0.33 -20.01 -32.66
C CYS A 653 -0.24 -21.23 -33.58
N LYS A 654 -0.33 -22.44 -33.02
CA LYS A 654 -0.31 -23.66 -33.82
C LYS A 654 -1.54 -23.75 -34.73
N ASN A 655 -2.73 -23.42 -34.25
CA ASN A 655 -3.95 -23.41 -35.07
C ASN A 655 -4.83 -22.19 -34.72
N GLY A 656 -5.80 -21.87 -35.57
CA GLY A 656 -6.82 -20.86 -35.30
C GLY A 656 -8.03 -21.43 -34.55
N ILE A 657 -9.12 -21.65 -35.29
CA ILE A 657 -10.46 -21.97 -34.76
C ILE A 657 -10.90 -23.36 -35.21
N ASN A 658 -11.32 -24.19 -34.27
CA ASN A 658 -11.93 -25.49 -34.54
C ASN A 658 -13.39 -25.53 -34.07
N LEU A 659 -14.29 -25.49 -35.03
CA LEU A 659 -15.75 -25.42 -34.85
C LEU A 659 -16.41 -26.78 -34.62
N ASN A 660 -15.77 -27.85 -35.05
CA ASN A 660 -16.30 -29.21 -34.95
C ASN A 660 -17.74 -29.34 -35.47
N ASN A 661 -18.76 -29.60 -34.63
CA ASN A 661 -20.16 -29.72 -35.04
C ASN A 661 -21.00 -28.44 -34.78
N THR A 662 -20.36 -27.27 -34.71
CA THR A 662 -21.05 -25.97 -34.53
C THR A 662 -21.92 -25.66 -35.74
N ALA A 663 -23.17 -25.30 -35.50
CA ALA A 663 -24.18 -25.17 -36.56
C ALA A 663 -24.09 -23.83 -37.31
N GLU A 664 -23.78 -22.74 -36.61
CA GLU A 664 -23.69 -21.39 -37.17
C GLU A 664 -22.43 -20.70 -36.66
N PHE A 665 -21.68 -20.07 -37.56
CA PHE A 665 -20.49 -19.31 -37.22
C PHE A 665 -20.29 -18.15 -38.20
N THR A 666 -20.00 -16.97 -37.65
CA THR A 666 -19.63 -15.77 -38.39
C THR A 666 -18.26 -15.28 -37.94
N MET A 667 -17.41 -14.94 -38.91
CA MET A 667 -16.12 -14.32 -38.63
C MET A 667 -15.88 -13.11 -39.53
N THR A 668 -15.56 -11.97 -38.94
CA THR A 668 -15.35 -10.71 -39.67
C THR A 668 -14.07 -10.02 -39.21
N GLY A 669 -13.34 -9.39 -40.15
CA GLY A 669 -12.21 -8.50 -39.84
C GLY A 669 -11.01 -9.17 -39.13
N THR A 670 -11.01 -10.50 -39.00
CA THR A 670 -10.04 -11.22 -38.16
C THR A 670 -8.78 -11.56 -38.94
N THR A 671 -7.62 -11.34 -38.31
CA THR A 671 -6.30 -11.67 -38.86
C THR A 671 -5.72 -12.88 -38.15
N MET A 672 -5.32 -13.90 -38.91
CA MET A 672 -4.66 -15.11 -38.43
C MET A 672 -3.32 -15.31 -39.13
N ASN A 673 -2.29 -15.61 -38.35
CA ASN A 673 -1.00 -16.10 -38.80
C ASN A 673 -0.61 -17.31 -37.95
N VAL A 674 -1.03 -18.48 -38.39
CA VAL A 674 -0.92 -19.76 -37.67
C VAL A 674 -0.18 -20.79 -38.49
N ASP A 675 0.30 -21.85 -37.84
CA ASP A 675 1.11 -22.88 -38.52
C ASP A 675 0.26 -23.98 -39.18
N GLY A 676 -0.75 -24.49 -38.49
CA GLY A 676 -1.70 -25.52 -38.93
C GLY A 676 -2.95 -24.93 -39.58
N TYR A 677 -4.14 -25.37 -39.19
CA TYR A 677 -5.39 -24.86 -39.78
C TYR A 677 -5.78 -23.46 -39.28
N GLY A 678 -6.31 -22.63 -40.18
CA GLY A 678 -6.96 -21.36 -39.85
C GLY A 678 -8.33 -21.58 -39.22
N VAL A 679 -9.32 -21.94 -40.05
CA VAL A 679 -10.66 -22.36 -39.59
C VAL A 679 -10.89 -23.82 -39.96
N ARG A 680 -11.34 -24.64 -39.00
CA ARG A 680 -11.68 -26.05 -39.21
C ARG A 680 -13.09 -26.37 -38.78
N THR A 681 -13.84 -27.07 -39.62
CA THR A 681 -15.21 -27.52 -39.33
C THR A 681 -15.45 -28.99 -39.69
N GLY A 682 -16.56 -29.54 -39.23
CA GLY A 682 -16.97 -30.93 -39.41
C GLY A 682 -16.41 -31.86 -38.34
N VAL A 683 -17.08 -33.00 -38.15
CA VAL A 683 -16.69 -34.11 -37.25
C VAL A 683 -16.09 -35.25 -38.07
N GLY A 684 -15.32 -36.16 -37.46
CA GLY A 684 -14.79 -37.37 -38.16
C GLY A 684 -15.77 -38.53 -38.30
N SER A 685 -17.07 -38.32 -38.03
CA SER A 685 -18.14 -39.33 -38.05
C SER A 685 -19.44 -38.71 -38.56
N ALA A 686 -20.36 -39.50 -39.11
CA ALA A 686 -21.64 -38.97 -39.61
C ALA A 686 -22.43 -38.20 -38.53
N SER A 687 -22.81 -36.96 -38.85
CA SER A 687 -23.60 -36.00 -38.10
C SER A 687 -24.78 -35.54 -38.95
N THR A 688 -25.92 -35.27 -38.32
CA THR A 688 -27.13 -34.80 -39.00
C THR A 688 -27.25 -33.28 -39.05
N THR A 689 -26.38 -32.55 -38.36
CA THR A 689 -26.46 -31.09 -38.23
C THR A 689 -25.95 -30.39 -39.49
N PRO A 690 -26.77 -29.56 -40.16
CA PRO A 690 -26.28 -28.64 -41.18
C PRO A 690 -25.37 -27.59 -40.55
N ILE A 691 -24.28 -27.26 -41.22
CA ILE A 691 -23.31 -26.25 -40.78
C ILE A 691 -23.41 -25.05 -41.72
N SER A 692 -23.54 -23.85 -41.17
CA SER A 692 -23.54 -22.57 -41.88
C SER A 692 -22.36 -21.71 -41.40
N ILE A 693 -21.46 -21.35 -42.29
CA ILE A 693 -20.28 -20.52 -42.00
C ILE A 693 -20.27 -19.30 -42.88
N ILE A 694 -20.09 -18.12 -42.29
CA ILE A 694 -19.96 -16.84 -42.98
C ILE A 694 -18.60 -16.24 -42.63
N LEU A 695 -17.79 -15.91 -43.64
CA LEU A 695 -16.48 -15.29 -43.48
C LEU A 695 -16.40 -14.02 -44.35
N GLU A 696 -16.05 -12.91 -43.73
CA GLU A 696 -15.97 -11.59 -44.37
C GLU A 696 -14.70 -10.83 -43.92
N ASP A 697 -13.99 -10.21 -44.85
CA ASP A 697 -12.83 -9.33 -44.58
C ASP A 697 -11.73 -9.92 -43.67
N ASN A 698 -11.57 -11.24 -43.70
CA ASN A 698 -10.57 -11.93 -42.87
C ASN A 698 -9.23 -12.06 -43.60
N THR A 699 -8.12 -12.05 -42.86
CA THR A 699 -6.80 -12.39 -43.39
C THR A 699 -6.28 -13.66 -42.73
N ILE A 700 -6.27 -14.79 -43.45
CA ILE A 700 -5.85 -16.09 -42.92
C ILE A 700 -4.57 -16.57 -43.59
N ASN A 701 -3.47 -16.53 -42.85
CA ASN A 701 -2.20 -17.15 -43.18
C ASN A 701 -2.07 -18.43 -42.34
N ALA A 702 -2.17 -19.59 -42.98
CA ALA A 702 -2.24 -20.89 -42.32
C ALA A 702 -1.53 -21.95 -43.19
N GLY A 703 -1.55 -23.21 -42.78
CA GLY A 703 -1.14 -24.33 -43.63
C GLY A 703 0.37 -24.44 -43.88
N LYS A 704 1.19 -23.96 -42.95
CA LYS A 704 2.67 -23.93 -43.06
C LYS A 704 3.32 -25.28 -42.77
N THR A 705 2.68 -26.12 -41.96
CA THR A 705 3.21 -27.42 -41.52
C THR A 705 3.08 -28.51 -42.58
N GLY A 706 2.11 -28.40 -43.49
CA GLY A 706 1.89 -29.35 -44.58
C GLY A 706 1.34 -30.71 -44.14
N ASP A 707 0.82 -30.81 -42.91
CA ASP A 707 0.15 -32.03 -42.43
C ASP A 707 -1.26 -32.13 -43.03
N ASP A 708 -1.75 -33.37 -43.09
CA ASP A 708 -3.10 -33.74 -43.49
C ASP A 708 -4.15 -33.00 -42.62
N GLY A 709 -4.82 -31.97 -43.18
CA GLY A 709 -5.80 -31.16 -42.44
C GLY A 709 -5.43 -29.68 -42.28
N ASP A 710 -4.21 -29.30 -42.69
CA ASP A 710 -3.71 -27.94 -42.56
C ASP A 710 -4.06 -27.09 -43.79
N ALA A 711 -4.97 -26.14 -43.60
CA ALA A 711 -5.50 -25.29 -44.64
C ALA A 711 -5.91 -23.93 -44.05
N ALA A 712 -6.10 -22.92 -44.91
CA ALA A 712 -6.76 -21.68 -44.47
C ALA A 712 -8.16 -22.01 -43.96
N ILE A 713 -8.86 -22.89 -44.68
CA ILE A 713 -10.14 -23.44 -44.30
C ILE A 713 -10.15 -24.96 -44.54
N ALA A 714 -10.32 -25.72 -43.46
CA ALA A 714 -10.36 -27.18 -43.47
C ALA A 714 -11.78 -27.71 -43.18
N ILE A 715 -12.33 -28.54 -44.07
CA ILE A 715 -13.67 -29.15 -43.93
C ILE A 715 -13.53 -30.67 -43.78
N ARG A 716 -14.00 -31.23 -42.67
CA ARG A 716 -13.93 -32.67 -42.37
C ARG A 716 -15.23 -33.40 -42.72
N ALA A 717 -15.13 -34.68 -43.13
CA ALA A 717 -16.27 -35.50 -43.54
C ALA A 717 -17.18 -35.91 -42.37
N GLY A 718 -18.45 -35.54 -42.44
CA GLY A 718 -19.44 -36.01 -41.46
C GLY A 718 -20.68 -35.16 -41.34
N ALA A 719 -20.66 -33.88 -41.75
CA ALA A 719 -21.86 -33.06 -41.75
C ALA A 719 -22.88 -33.52 -42.81
N SER A 720 -24.17 -33.31 -42.54
CA SER A 720 -25.26 -33.64 -43.48
C SER A 720 -25.29 -32.67 -44.67
N ALA A 721 -24.93 -31.41 -44.43
CA ALA A 721 -24.66 -30.35 -45.40
C ALA A 721 -23.75 -29.29 -44.75
N VAL A 722 -22.83 -28.71 -45.52
CA VAL A 722 -22.05 -27.53 -45.11
C VAL A 722 -22.36 -26.44 -46.13
N VAL A 723 -22.89 -25.31 -45.67
CA VAL A 723 -23.08 -24.09 -46.46
C VAL A 723 -22.04 -23.09 -45.99
N MET A 724 -21.16 -22.67 -46.89
CA MET A 724 -20.11 -21.71 -46.57
C MET A 724 -20.19 -20.52 -47.52
N LYS A 725 -20.18 -19.32 -46.96
CA LYS A 725 -20.16 -18.07 -47.71
C LYS A 725 -18.89 -17.31 -47.37
N ILE A 726 -18.12 -16.98 -48.41
CA ILE A 726 -16.93 -16.15 -48.29
C ILE A 726 -17.12 -14.95 -49.20
N THR A 727 -17.24 -13.75 -48.62
CA THR A 727 -17.57 -12.52 -49.35
C THR A 727 -16.34 -11.70 -49.71
N SER A 728 -15.30 -11.74 -48.89
CA SER A 728 -14.06 -10.98 -49.05
C SER A 728 -12.96 -11.52 -48.12
N GLY A 729 -11.74 -10.98 -48.23
CA GLY A 729 -10.60 -11.36 -47.40
C GLY A 729 -9.40 -11.90 -48.18
N THR A 730 -8.38 -12.35 -47.46
CA THR A 730 -7.12 -12.91 -47.99
C THR A 730 -6.86 -14.30 -47.37
N TYR A 731 -6.69 -15.32 -48.20
CA TYR A 731 -6.56 -16.72 -47.79
C TYR A 731 -5.28 -17.33 -48.38
N ASN A 732 -4.23 -17.38 -47.57
CA ASN A 732 -2.88 -17.79 -47.96
C ASN A 732 -2.58 -19.26 -47.61
N SER A 733 -3.49 -20.15 -48.00
CA SER A 733 -3.28 -21.61 -48.09
C SER A 733 -4.47 -22.20 -48.86
N ALA A 734 -4.56 -23.52 -48.95
CA ALA A 734 -5.72 -24.18 -49.54
C ALA A 734 -7.03 -23.80 -48.83
N VAL A 735 -8.12 -23.74 -49.59
CA VAL A 735 -9.50 -23.63 -49.11
C VAL A 735 -10.23 -24.90 -49.53
N GLY A 736 -10.75 -25.64 -48.56
CA GLY A 736 -11.52 -26.86 -48.82
C GLY A 736 -10.69 -28.12 -49.10
N ASP A 737 -9.36 -28.02 -49.20
CA ASP A 737 -8.48 -29.16 -49.54
C ASP A 737 -7.82 -29.75 -48.28
N ALA A 738 -8.59 -30.50 -47.48
CA ALA A 738 -8.07 -31.59 -46.66
C ALA A 738 -9.16 -32.52 -46.07
N ILE A 739 -9.30 -33.69 -46.71
CA ILE A 739 -9.41 -35.03 -46.09
C ILE A 739 -10.70 -35.34 -45.30
N TYR A 740 -11.67 -35.89 -46.01
CA TYR A 740 -12.19 -37.28 -45.89
C TYR A 740 -13.38 -37.36 -46.86
N SER A 741 -13.73 -38.56 -47.34
CA SER A 741 -14.90 -38.75 -48.23
C SER A 741 -16.19 -38.24 -47.57
N ALA A 742 -16.57 -36.98 -47.84
CA ALA A 742 -17.82 -36.43 -47.38
C ALA A 742 -18.96 -37.25 -48.00
N VAL A 743 -19.99 -37.54 -47.21
CA VAL A 743 -21.17 -38.27 -47.71
C VAL A 743 -21.96 -37.39 -48.71
N ASN A 744 -21.72 -36.06 -48.68
CA ASN A 744 -22.18 -35.04 -49.61
C ASN A 744 -21.07 -33.97 -49.81
N GLU A 745 -20.90 -33.45 -51.03
CA GLU A 745 -19.99 -32.31 -51.31
C GLU A 745 -20.47 -31.05 -50.56
N PRO A 746 -19.56 -30.25 -49.96
CA PRO A 746 -19.93 -28.99 -49.32
C PRO A 746 -20.43 -27.97 -50.35
N ASP A 747 -21.44 -27.18 -49.98
CA ASP A 747 -21.96 -26.06 -50.77
C ASP A 747 -21.19 -24.79 -50.37
N VAL A 748 -20.06 -24.57 -51.05
CA VAL A 748 -19.19 -23.40 -50.84
C VAL A 748 -19.50 -22.38 -51.92
N ALA A 749 -19.84 -21.16 -51.52
CA ALA A 749 -20.10 -20.03 -52.38
C ALA A 749 -19.14 -18.89 -52.08
N ILE A 750 -18.17 -18.67 -52.97
CA ILE A 750 -17.17 -17.61 -52.89
C ILE A 750 -17.58 -16.46 -53.82
N SER A 751 -17.74 -15.27 -53.26
CA SER A 751 -18.16 -14.06 -53.96
C SER A 751 -17.16 -12.89 -53.82
N GLY A 752 -15.93 -13.15 -53.42
CA GLY A 752 -14.87 -12.14 -53.37
C GLY A 752 -13.63 -12.60 -52.59
N GLY A 753 -12.58 -11.78 -52.59
CA GLY A 753 -11.34 -12.03 -51.85
C GLY A 753 -10.17 -12.53 -52.71
N PHE A 754 -9.05 -12.80 -52.05
CA PHE A 754 -7.79 -13.26 -52.63
C PHE A 754 -7.36 -14.61 -52.07
N TYR A 755 -6.87 -15.49 -52.95
CA TYR A 755 -6.54 -16.87 -52.64
C TYR A 755 -5.17 -17.25 -53.19
N SER A 756 -4.37 -17.96 -52.40
CA SER A 756 -3.08 -18.50 -52.87
C SER A 756 -3.22 -19.74 -53.77
N SER A 757 -4.38 -20.39 -53.76
CA SER A 757 -4.72 -21.58 -54.56
C SER A 757 -5.92 -21.34 -55.47
N ASP A 758 -6.07 -22.16 -56.50
CA ASP A 758 -7.22 -22.12 -57.40
C ASP A 758 -8.49 -22.52 -56.63
N VAL A 759 -9.51 -21.66 -56.65
CA VAL A 759 -10.82 -21.87 -56.00
C VAL A 759 -11.98 -21.85 -57.00
N SER A 760 -11.71 -22.04 -58.30
CA SER A 760 -12.70 -21.96 -59.38
C SER A 760 -13.89 -22.92 -59.21
N ALA A 761 -13.71 -24.02 -58.47
CA ALA A 761 -14.77 -24.99 -58.17
C ALA A 761 -15.82 -24.48 -57.16
N TYR A 762 -15.54 -23.39 -56.46
CA TYR A 762 -16.34 -22.89 -55.32
C TYR A 762 -16.91 -21.48 -55.55
N LEU A 763 -16.82 -20.95 -56.77
CA LEU A 763 -17.32 -19.61 -57.08
C LEU A 763 -18.85 -19.56 -57.03
N ALA A 764 -19.39 -18.49 -56.45
CA ALA A 764 -20.80 -18.18 -56.56
C ALA A 764 -21.16 -17.81 -58.01
N ASP A 765 -22.42 -18.04 -58.39
CA ASP A 765 -22.94 -17.65 -59.71
C ASP A 765 -22.67 -16.16 -60.00
N GLY A 766 -22.07 -15.87 -61.16
CA GLY A 766 -21.74 -14.51 -61.60
C GLY A 766 -20.34 -14.01 -61.23
N TYR A 767 -19.55 -14.80 -60.51
CA TYR A 767 -18.17 -14.48 -60.13
C TYR A 767 -17.15 -15.24 -60.97
N GLN A 768 -15.98 -14.64 -61.17
CA GLN A 768 -14.87 -15.17 -61.95
C GLN A 768 -13.58 -15.18 -61.13
N LEU A 769 -12.73 -16.18 -61.40
CA LEU A 769 -11.39 -16.29 -60.85
C LEU A 769 -10.39 -15.62 -61.81
N THR A 770 -9.66 -14.62 -61.33
CA THR A 770 -8.61 -13.92 -62.09
C THR A 770 -7.23 -14.30 -61.57
N PRO A 771 -6.40 -15.02 -62.36
CA PRO A 771 -5.01 -15.29 -61.99
C PRO A 771 -4.18 -14.01 -61.89
N THR A 772 -3.29 -13.94 -60.90
CA THR A 772 -2.38 -12.81 -60.67
C THR A 772 -0.95 -13.32 -60.48
N ALA A 773 0.03 -12.42 -60.31
CA ALA A 773 1.41 -12.81 -60.11
C ALA A 773 1.64 -13.69 -58.85
N ASN A 774 0.78 -13.55 -57.83
CA ASN A 774 0.97 -14.14 -56.50
C ASN A 774 -0.20 -15.03 -56.03
N GLY A 775 -1.17 -15.34 -56.89
CA GLY A 775 -2.38 -16.09 -56.51
C GLY A 775 -3.58 -15.78 -57.40
N PHE A 776 -4.79 -15.81 -56.85
CA PHE A 776 -6.05 -15.68 -57.57
C PHE A 776 -7.00 -14.72 -56.86
N GLY A 777 -7.51 -13.71 -57.57
CA GLY A 777 -8.58 -12.84 -57.08
C GLY A 777 -9.95 -13.31 -57.56
N VAL A 778 -10.98 -13.15 -56.73
CA VAL A 778 -12.38 -13.42 -57.10
C VAL A 778 -13.16 -12.11 -57.18
N GLY A 779 -13.89 -11.91 -58.28
CA GLY A 779 -14.74 -10.73 -58.51
C GLY A 779 -15.74 -10.97 -59.63
N THR A 780 -16.63 -10.00 -59.90
CA THR A 780 -17.53 -10.06 -61.06
C THR A 780 -16.81 -9.56 -62.32
N GLU A 781 -17.32 -9.92 -63.50
CA GLU A 781 -16.76 -9.50 -64.80
C GLU A 781 -16.92 -7.98 -65.08
N GLU A 782 -17.65 -7.23 -64.23
CA GLU A 782 -18.23 -5.93 -64.59
C GLU A 782 -17.64 -4.67 -63.92
N GLN A 783 -16.66 -4.71 -63.01
CA GLN A 783 -16.31 -3.48 -62.25
C GLN A 783 -14.82 -3.29 -61.91
N VAL A 784 -14.00 -2.89 -62.89
CA VAL A 784 -12.75 -2.17 -62.60
C VAL A 784 -12.66 -0.91 -63.45
N VAL A 785 -12.60 0.26 -62.81
CA VAL A 785 -12.54 1.54 -63.50
C VAL A 785 -11.10 1.85 -63.96
N GLU A 786 -10.92 2.07 -65.27
CA GLU A 786 -9.63 2.44 -65.86
C GLU A 786 -9.38 3.96 -65.84
N ALA A 787 -10.42 4.77 -65.60
CA ALA A 787 -10.34 6.23 -65.58
C ALA A 787 -11.26 6.86 -64.51
N ILE A 788 -10.75 7.82 -63.74
CA ILE A 788 -11.53 8.60 -62.77
C ILE A 788 -11.45 10.09 -63.08
N GLU A 789 -12.48 10.84 -62.70
CA GLU A 789 -12.59 12.29 -62.90
C GLU A 789 -12.74 13.01 -61.55
N VAL A 790 -12.10 14.18 -61.40
CA VAL A 790 -12.35 15.07 -60.25
C VAL A 790 -13.50 16.01 -60.59
N VAL A 791 -14.57 15.98 -59.81
CA VAL A 791 -15.79 16.76 -60.00
C VAL A 791 -16.06 17.63 -58.77
N PHE A 792 -16.40 18.90 -59.00
CA PHE A 792 -16.82 19.82 -57.93
C PHE A 792 -18.35 19.90 -57.87
N GLU A 793 -18.94 19.57 -56.72
CA GLU A 793 -20.39 19.64 -56.50
C GLU A 793 -20.73 20.78 -55.52
N ASP A 794 -21.61 21.71 -55.92
CA ASP A 794 -22.01 22.84 -55.06
C ASP A 794 -22.75 22.33 -53.82
N LYS A 795 -22.20 22.65 -52.64
CA LYS A 795 -22.79 22.36 -51.32
C LYS A 795 -23.00 23.63 -50.50
N THR A 796 -22.99 24.79 -51.15
CA THR A 796 -23.26 26.06 -50.49
C THR A 796 -24.69 26.02 -49.92
N ALA A 797 -24.84 26.30 -48.62
CA ALA A 797 -26.16 26.46 -48.03
C ALA A 797 -26.93 27.59 -48.73
N ALA A 798 -28.25 27.41 -48.90
CA ALA A 798 -29.07 28.34 -49.69
C ALA A 798 -29.07 29.78 -49.12
N ASP A 799 -28.70 29.95 -47.87
CA ASP A 799 -28.63 31.20 -47.10
C ASP A 799 -27.20 31.64 -46.73
N ALA A 800 -26.15 30.96 -47.22
CA ALA A 800 -24.77 31.35 -46.93
C ALA A 800 -24.40 32.68 -47.63
N GLU A 801 -24.05 33.70 -46.84
CA GLU A 801 -23.56 35.00 -47.31
C GLU A 801 -22.03 35.07 -47.23
N GLY A 802 -21.36 35.40 -48.34
CA GLY A 802 -19.91 35.67 -48.34
C GLY A 802 -18.99 34.44 -48.39
N GLU A 803 -19.56 33.25 -48.59
CA GLU A 803 -18.80 32.03 -48.79
C GLU A 803 -19.43 31.16 -49.90
N LYS A 804 -18.59 30.32 -50.50
CA LYS A 804 -19.02 29.24 -51.40
C LYS A 804 -18.31 27.95 -51.03
N ILE A 805 -19.05 26.84 -50.98
CA ILE A 805 -18.53 25.54 -50.58
C ILE A 805 -18.85 24.52 -51.67
N TYR A 806 -17.85 23.77 -52.10
CA TYR A 806 -18.03 22.66 -53.05
C TYR A 806 -17.42 21.39 -52.47
N ASN A 807 -18.12 20.28 -52.59
CA ASN A 807 -17.53 18.96 -52.40
C ASN A 807 -16.55 18.67 -53.53
N ILE A 808 -15.43 18.02 -53.19
CA ILE A 808 -14.47 17.47 -54.14
C ILE A 808 -14.76 15.98 -54.25
N ASN A 809 -15.29 15.56 -55.39
CA ASN A 809 -15.69 14.19 -55.66
C ASN A 809 -14.73 13.55 -56.66
N LEU A 810 -14.34 12.30 -56.41
CA LEU A 810 -13.74 11.41 -57.39
C LEU A 810 -14.85 10.53 -57.96
N VAL A 811 -15.03 10.56 -59.29
CA VAL A 811 -16.10 9.85 -59.99
C VAL A 811 -15.49 8.87 -60.98
N GLY A 812 -15.94 7.62 -60.95
CA GLY A 812 -15.50 6.62 -61.93
C GLY A 812 -16.13 6.85 -63.31
N SER A 813 -15.35 6.67 -64.38
CA SER A 813 -15.86 6.75 -65.76
C SER A 813 -17.03 5.79 -65.99
N ASP A 814 -18.03 6.19 -66.76
CA ASP A 814 -19.21 5.38 -67.08
C ASP A 814 -19.96 4.81 -65.84
N SER A 815 -19.87 5.49 -64.69
CA SER A 815 -20.41 5.04 -63.40
C SER A 815 -19.76 3.77 -62.83
N ALA A 816 -18.56 3.41 -63.31
CA ALA A 816 -17.80 2.29 -62.79
C ALA A 816 -17.31 2.55 -61.36
N ILE A 817 -17.00 1.47 -60.63
CA ILE A 817 -16.58 1.53 -59.23
C ILE A 817 -15.08 1.84 -59.13
N ILE A 818 -14.76 2.85 -58.32
CA ILE A 818 -13.41 3.12 -57.82
C ILE A 818 -13.16 2.15 -56.67
N ASN A 819 -12.07 1.38 -56.71
CA ASN A 819 -11.78 0.33 -55.73
C ASN A 819 -10.66 0.72 -54.76
N ARG A 820 -10.98 0.79 -53.46
CA ARG A 820 -10.06 0.93 -52.32
C ARG A 820 -9.05 2.09 -52.45
N LEU A 821 -9.57 3.31 -52.43
CA LEU A 821 -8.76 4.52 -52.33
C LEU A 821 -7.91 4.50 -51.05
N ASN A 822 -6.70 5.05 -51.12
CA ASN A 822 -5.81 5.19 -49.97
C ASN A 822 -5.41 6.63 -49.72
N SER A 823 -5.07 7.34 -50.78
CA SER A 823 -4.68 8.74 -50.67
C SER A 823 -4.85 9.47 -51.98
N GLY A 824 -4.84 10.79 -51.91
CA GLY A 824 -4.78 11.68 -53.07
C GLY A 824 -3.69 12.73 -52.88
N ASP A 825 -3.20 13.25 -53.98
CA ASP A 825 -2.33 14.41 -54.05
C ASP A 825 -2.82 15.25 -55.22
N LEU A 826 -3.41 16.42 -54.92
CA LEU A 826 -3.98 17.30 -55.93
C LEU A 826 -3.45 18.72 -55.76
N THR A 827 -3.08 19.32 -56.89
CA THR A 827 -2.66 20.72 -56.98
C THR A 827 -3.78 21.53 -57.61
N PHE A 828 -4.17 22.62 -56.97
CA PHE A 828 -5.27 23.48 -57.38
C PHE A 828 -4.77 24.85 -57.84
N LYS A 829 -5.60 25.53 -58.62
CA LYS A 829 -5.31 26.88 -59.10
C LYS A 829 -6.56 27.74 -59.05
N LEU A 830 -6.49 28.79 -58.24
CA LEU A 830 -7.47 29.87 -58.18
C LEU A 830 -7.07 31.01 -59.12
N THR A 831 -8.00 31.47 -59.95
CA THR A 831 -7.86 32.69 -60.76
C THR A 831 -8.98 33.65 -60.40
N THR A 832 -8.62 34.81 -59.81
CA THR A 832 -9.58 35.86 -59.45
C THR A 832 -9.63 36.92 -60.55
N GLU A 833 -10.81 37.16 -61.12
CA GLU A 833 -11.04 38.22 -62.11
C GLU A 833 -11.32 39.58 -61.45
N GLU A 834 -12.04 39.58 -60.32
CA GLU A 834 -12.43 40.76 -59.56
C GLU A 834 -12.48 40.43 -58.06
N GLY A 835 -12.14 41.40 -57.20
CA GLY A 835 -12.22 41.25 -55.75
C GLY A 835 -11.03 40.55 -55.09
N ASN A 836 -11.21 40.07 -53.86
CA ASN A 836 -10.21 39.31 -53.11
C ASN A 836 -10.87 38.04 -52.58
N ILE A 837 -10.54 36.91 -53.20
CA ILE A 837 -11.05 35.59 -52.86
C ILE A 837 -9.85 34.71 -52.53
N ASP A 838 -9.94 33.98 -51.43
CA ASP A 838 -9.01 32.91 -51.09
C ASP A 838 -9.77 31.59 -50.97
N PHE A 839 -9.03 30.48 -50.95
CA PHE A 839 -9.63 29.17 -50.77
C PHE A 839 -8.92 28.36 -49.70
N THR A 840 -9.62 27.40 -49.12
CA THR A 840 -9.04 26.41 -48.23
C THR A 840 -9.72 25.07 -48.50
N ILE A 841 -8.94 24.00 -48.56
CA ILE A 841 -9.45 22.64 -48.60
C ILE A 841 -9.56 22.15 -47.16
N VAL A 842 -10.74 21.65 -46.78
CA VAL A 842 -11.06 21.15 -45.45
C VAL A 842 -11.59 19.72 -45.53
N ASP A 843 -11.36 18.97 -44.45
CA ASP A 843 -11.93 17.64 -44.21
C ASP A 843 -13.46 17.70 -44.10
N ILE A 844 -14.13 16.56 -44.34
CA ILE A 844 -15.57 16.45 -44.09
C ILE A 844 -15.74 15.86 -42.70
N LYS A 845 -16.59 16.47 -41.89
CA LYS A 845 -16.80 16.00 -40.52
C LYS A 845 -17.25 14.53 -40.49
N ASP A 846 -16.55 13.71 -39.71
CA ASP A 846 -16.82 12.29 -39.46
C ASP A 846 -16.57 11.36 -40.68
N ASP A 847 -15.70 11.72 -41.63
CA ASP A 847 -15.37 10.91 -42.82
C ASP A 847 -14.07 10.07 -42.72
N HIS A 848 -13.28 10.28 -41.65
CA HIS A 848 -11.94 9.69 -41.43
C HIS A 848 -10.94 9.92 -42.59
N ILE A 849 -11.07 11.02 -43.32
CA ILE A 849 -10.12 11.47 -44.35
C ILE A 849 -9.48 12.78 -43.89
N SER A 850 -8.17 12.76 -43.58
CA SER A 850 -7.44 13.99 -43.25
C SER A 850 -6.93 14.69 -44.51
N VAL A 851 -6.94 16.02 -44.47
CA VAL A 851 -6.45 16.88 -45.54
C VAL A 851 -5.32 17.74 -45.01
N ALA A 852 -4.17 17.74 -45.70
CA ALA A 852 -3.01 18.53 -45.31
C ALA A 852 -2.36 19.23 -46.51
N PRO A 853 -2.01 20.53 -46.41
CA PRO A 853 -1.22 21.20 -47.44
C PRO A 853 0.22 20.68 -47.45
N VAL A 854 0.82 20.54 -48.64
CA VAL A 854 2.17 20.00 -48.81
C VAL A 854 3.23 21.10 -48.68
N ASN A 855 4.16 20.99 -47.72
CA ASN A 855 5.42 21.76 -47.64
C ASN A 855 5.33 23.27 -48.00
N ASN A 856 4.53 24.06 -47.27
CA ASN A 856 4.30 25.51 -47.50
C ASN A 856 3.72 25.87 -48.89
N ASP A 857 3.30 24.91 -49.71
CA ASP A 857 2.56 25.16 -50.93
C ASP A 857 1.07 25.24 -50.62
N LYS A 858 0.51 26.45 -50.65
CA LYS A 858 -0.90 26.70 -50.37
C LYS A 858 -1.86 26.12 -51.42
N ASN A 859 -1.33 25.62 -52.54
CA ASN A 859 -2.13 25.14 -53.66
C ASN A 859 -2.12 23.61 -53.78
N ARG A 860 -1.26 22.89 -53.06
CA ARG A 860 -1.13 21.43 -53.15
C ARG A 860 -1.54 20.78 -51.84
N TYR A 861 -2.43 19.79 -51.93
CA TYR A 861 -2.98 19.10 -50.78
C TYR A 861 -2.85 17.60 -50.93
N GLU A 862 -2.45 16.94 -49.84
CA GLU A 862 -2.55 15.51 -49.67
C GLU A 862 -3.84 15.17 -48.90
N PHE A 863 -4.47 14.08 -49.32
CA PHE A 863 -5.67 13.51 -48.74
C PHE A 863 -5.31 12.13 -48.22
N HIS A 864 -5.42 11.89 -46.91
CA HIS A 864 -5.01 10.65 -46.26
C HIS A 864 -6.21 9.98 -45.61
N PHE A 865 -6.37 8.68 -45.85
CA PHE A 865 -7.41 7.89 -45.22
C PHE A 865 -6.84 7.35 -43.90
N ASP A 866 -7.17 8.00 -42.78
CA ASP A 866 -6.49 7.84 -41.48
C ASP A 866 -6.77 6.47 -40.84
N THR A 867 -7.97 5.93 -41.06
CA THR A 867 -8.39 4.56 -40.74
C THR A 867 -9.40 4.08 -41.79
N LYS A 868 -9.47 2.77 -42.07
CA LYS A 868 -10.44 2.23 -43.05
C LYS A 868 -11.78 1.82 -42.45
N ASN A 869 -11.94 1.92 -41.13
CA ASN A 869 -13.20 1.58 -40.47
C ASN A 869 -14.26 2.66 -40.73
N GLY A 870 -15.39 2.28 -41.33
CA GLY A 870 -16.52 3.18 -41.59
C GLY A 870 -16.35 4.13 -42.78
N VAL A 871 -15.23 4.06 -43.52
CA VAL A 871 -14.95 4.91 -44.67
C VAL A 871 -15.42 4.27 -45.96
N VAL A 872 -16.15 5.03 -46.79
CA VAL A 872 -16.54 4.60 -48.13
C VAL A 872 -15.37 4.84 -49.09
N ASP A 873 -14.41 3.91 -49.11
CA ASP A 873 -13.23 3.97 -49.99
C ASP A 873 -13.42 3.23 -51.33
N THR A 874 -14.61 2.65 -51.51
CA THR A 874 -15.00 1.87 -52.69
C THR A 874 -16.41 2.26 -53.12
N ASN A 875 -16.54 3.03 -54.21
CA ASN A 875 -17.83 3.49 -54.73
C ASN A 875 -17.68 4.02 -56.17
N ASN A 876 -18.79 4.30 -56.87
CA ASN A 876 -18.76 5.02 -58.15
C ASN A 876 -18.47 6.52 -57.99
N THR A 877 -18.71 7.08 -56.80
CA THR A 877 -18.42 8.45 -56.41
C THR A 877 -17.92 8.46 -54.97
N ILE A 878 -16.72 8.98 -54.75
CA ILE A 878 -16.11 9.12 -53.43
C ILE A 878 -15.85 10.60 -53.19
N THR A 879 -16.46 11.18 -52.17
CA THR A 879 -16.15 12.55 -51.74
C THR A 879 -14.91 12.51 -50.85
N ILE A 880 -13.89 13.31 -51.18
CA ILE A 880 -12.59 13.27 -50.49
C ILE A 880 -12.28 14.50 -49.63
N ALA A 881 -13.01 15.61 -49.85
CA ALA A 881 -12.86 16.86 -49.10
C ALA A 881 -13.93 17.89 -49.53
N GLN A 882 -13.90 19.05 -48.89
CA GLN A 882 -14.58 20.27 -49.34
C GLN A 882 -13.59 21.38 -49.66
N VAL A 883 -13.84 22.12 -50.73
CA VAL A 883 -13.20 23.41 -50.97
C VAL A 883 -14.12 24.54 -50.51
N LYS A 884 -13.60 25.37 -49.62
CA LYS A 884 -14.26 26.59 -49.15
C LYS A 884 -13.61 27.81 -49.78
N PHE A 885 -14.43 28.69 -50.36
CA PHE A 885 -14.02 30.01 -50.86
C PHE A 885 -14.55 31.09 -49.94
N GLU A 886 -13.66 32.00 -49.53
CA GLU A 886 -13.98 33.14 -48.67
C GLU A 886 -13.58 34.46 -49.34
N GLY A 887 -14.34 35.52 -49.07
CA GLY A 887 -14.13 36.84 -49.64
C GLY A 887 -15.21 37.22 -50.64
N TYR A 888 -14.96 38.27 -51.43
CA TYR A 888 -15.95 38.81 -52.37
C TYR A 888 -15.29 39.07 -53.72
N GLY A 889 -15.97 38.75 -54.80
CA GLY A 889 -15.38 38.84 -56.13
C GLY A 889 -15.89 37.81 -57.12
N LYS A 890 -15.19 37.70 -58.25
CA LYS A 890 -15.42 36.73 -59.31
C LYS A 890 -14.18 35.86 -59.53
N PHE A 891 -14.35 34.55 -59.63
CA PHE A 891 -13.24 33.61 -59.74
C PHE A 891 -13.54 32.36 -60.58
N ASP A 892 -12.46 31.73 -61.02
CA ASP A 892 -12.39 30.37 -61.54
C ASP A 892 -11.44 29.53 -60.66
N PHE A 893 -11.77 28.27 -60.43
CA PHE A 893 -10.96 27.35 -59.64
C PHE A 893 -10.84 26.01 -60.36
N VAL A 894 -9.61 25.50 -60.51
CA VAL A 894 -9.35 24.27 -61.28
C VAL A 894 -8.37 23.36 -60.55
N VAL A 895 -8.38 22.07 -60.87
CA VAL A 895 -7.20 21.22 -60.66
C VAL A 895 -6.16 21.60 -61.71
N ASP A 896 -4.94 21.94 -61.30
CA ASP A 896 -3.91 22.46 -62.21
C ASP A 896 -3.33 21.36 -63.09
N THR A 897 -3.74 21.34 -64.36
CA THR A 897 -3.27 20.36 -65.35
C THR A 897 -1.80 20.54 -65.74
N ALA A 898 -1.18 21.70 -65.43
CA ALA A 898 0.25 21.91 -65.62
C ALA A 898 1.11 21.20 -64.55
N ALA A 899 0.49 20.77 -63.43
CA ALA A 899 1.12 20.04 -62.33
C ALA A 899 0.95 18.51 -62.50
N ASN A 900 1.14 18.01 -63.72
CA ASN A 900 0.89 16.61 -64.08
C ASN A 900 1.79 15.57 -63.39
N ASN A 901 2.88 16.02 -62.75
CA ASN A 901 3.81 15.19 -62.00
C ASN A 901 3.51 15.12 -60.50
N THR A 902 2.54 15.91 -60.01
CA THR A 902 2.10 15.92 -58.62
C THR A 902 0.69 15.40 -58.45
N ASN A 903 -0.20 15.63 -59.42
CA ASN A 903 -1.56 15.10 -59.37
C ASN A 903 -1.56 13.58 -59.46
N ALA A 904 -1.98 12.91 -58.38
CA ALA A 904 -2.10 11.47 -58.31
C ALA A 904 -3.19 11.07 -57.32
N VAL A 905 -3.88 9.97 -57.62
CA VAL A 905 -4.80 9.34 -56.68
C VAL A 905 -4.36 7.89 -56.51
N HIS A 906 -4.02 7.53 -55.29
CA HIS A 906 -3.48 6.22 -54.94
C HIS A 906 -4.59 5.31 -54.46
N THR A 907 -4.59 4.12 -55.01
CA THR A 907 -5.44 3.02 -54.55
C THR A 907 -4.57 1.97 -53.88
N THR A 908 -5.20 1.02 -53.21
CA THR A 908 -4.46 -0.09 -52.63
C THR A 908 -3.92 -0.96 -53.75
N LYS A 909 -2.60 -1.14 -53.78
CA LYS A 909 -1.90 -2.10 -54.64
C LYS A 909 -2.18 -3.51 -54.14
N LEU A 910 -3.40 -3.97 -54.41
CA LEU A 910 -3.88 -5.32 -54.14
C LEU A 910 -4.20 -6.01 -55.45
N TYR A 911 -4.31 -7.32 -55.39
CA TYR A 911 -4.35 -8.21 -56.54
C TYR A 911 -5.70 -8.19 -57.29
N ASP A 912 -6.75 -7.66 -56.66
CA ASP A 912 -8.08 -7.40 -57.23
C ASP A 912 -8.27 -5.92 -57.64
N ASN A 913 -7.16 -5.18 -57.78
CA ASN A 913 -7.14 -3.81 -58.28
C ASN A 913 -6.25 -3.72 -59.53
N ILE A 914 -6.83 -3.41 -60.69
CA ILE A 914 -6.09 -3.29 -61.96
C ILE A 914 -5.28 -1.98 -62.01
N VAL A 915 -5.73 -0.96 -61.27
CA VAL A 915 -5.09 0.34 -61.16
C VAL A 915 -4.58 0.54 -59.73
N ASP A 916 -3.26 0.73 -59.55
CA ASP A 916 -2.62 1.06 -58.27
C ASP A 916 -2.44 2.57 -58.06
N THR A 917 -2.57 3.35 -59.14
CA THR A 917 -2.56 4.81 -59.08
C THR A 917 -3.23 5.39 -60.33
N PHE A 918 -4.12 6.36 -60.15
CA PHE A 918 -4.59 7.22 -61.23
C PHE A 918 -3.67 8.44 -61.34
N ILE A 919 -3.16 8.68 -62.54
CA ILE A 919 -2.32 9.84 -62.87
C ILE A 919 -2.82 10.47 -64.18
N PRO A 920 -2.60 11.78 -64.41
CA PRO A 920 -3.02 12.41 -65.66
C PRO A 920 -2.40 11.72 -66.88
N ASN A 921 -3.22 11.27 -67.82
CA ASN A 921 -2.84 10.48 -69.00
C ASN A 921 -2.22 9.10 -68.66
N GLY A 922 -2.68 8.49 -67.57
CA GLY A 922 -2.24 7.17 -67.13
C GLY A 922 -2.57 6.08 -68.16
N SER A 923 -1.54 5.42 -68.69
CA SER A 923 -1.69 4.36 -69.70
C SER A 923 -0.67 3.21 -69.55
N ALA A 924 0.18 3.29 -68.53
CA ALA A 924 1.13 2.24 -68.19
C ALA A 924 0.44 1.12 -67.38
N SER A 925 0.99 -0.10 -67.39
CA SER A 925 0.47 -1.20 -66.56
C SER A 925 0.39 -0.78 -65.09
N GLY A 926 -0.80 -0.98 -64.48
CA GLY A 926 -1.09 -0.56 -63.11
C GLY A 926 -1.50 0.91 -62.97
N LYS A 927 -1.51 1.72 -64.04
CA LYS A 927 -1.87 3.15 -63.99
C LYS A 927 -3.16 3.41 -64.75
N GLY A 928 -4.14 3.98 -64.05
CA GLY A 928 -5.39 4.46 -64.63
C GLY A 928 -5.33 5.95 -64.96
N ASP A 929 -6.25 6.42 -65.77
CA ASP A 929 -6.29 7.83 -66.19
C ASP A 929 -6.99 8.69 -65.13
N LEU A 930 -6.31 9.73 -64.65
CA LEU A 930 -6.93 10.80 -63.87
C LEU A 930 -7.34 11.90 -64.84
N VAL A 931 -8.62 11.89 -65.22
CA VAL A 931 -9.20 12.84 -66.16
C VAL A 931 -9.43 14.18 -65.46
N LEU A 932 -8.78 15.23 -65.96
CA LEU A 932 -8.82 16.57 -65.37
C LEU A 932 -9.48 17.64 -66.27
N ASP A 933 -9.95 17.25 -67.47
CA ASP A 933 -10.44 18.19 -68.49
C ASP A 933 -11.66 19.01 -68.03
N ASN A 934 -12.52 18.43 -67.17
CA ASN A 934 -13.67 19.12 -66.59
C ASN A 934 -13.55 19.38 -65.08
N SER A 935 -12.36 19.20 -64.51
CA SER A 935 -12.10 19.41 -63.07
C SER A 935 -11.95 20.88 -62.74
N LYS A 936 -13.04 21.63 -62.91
CA LYS A 936 -13.09 23.09 -62.81
C LYS A 936 -14.44 23.62 -62.32
N ILE A 937 -14.36 24.77 -61.64
CA ILE A 937 -15.44 25.66 -61.27
C ILE A 937 -15.19 26.96 -62.04
N GLU A 938 -16.17 27.42 -62.82
CA GLU A 938 -16.01 28.59 -63.69
C GLU A 938 -17.08 29.65 -63.43
N ASN A 939 -16.68 30.92 -63.57
CA ASN A 939 -17.54 32.11 -63.51
C ASN A 939 -18.35 32.25 -62.20
N VAL A 940 -17.79 31.84 -61.06
CA VAL A 940 -18.47 31.97 -59.77
C VAL A 940 -18.32 33.39 -59.23
N THR A 941 -19.40 33.93 -58.68
CA THR A 941 -19.45 35.26 -58.04
C THR A 941 -19.89 35.13 -56.59
N ILE A 942 -19.09 35.68 -55.66
CA ILE A 942 -19.47 35.88 -54.26
C ILE A 942 -19.79 37.36 -54.08
N ALA A 943 -21.09 37.67 -53.97
CA ALA A 943 -21.56 39.04 -53.86
C ALA A 943 -21.26 39.63 -52.47
N VAL A 944 -20.93 40.92 -52.43
CA VAL A 944 -20.81 41.67 -51.17
C VAL A 944 -22.19 41.75 -50.51
N PRO A 945 -22.34 41.36 -49.23
CA PRO A 945 -23.60 41.44 -48.50
C PRO A 945 -24.12 42.86 -48.51
N THR A 946 -25.32 43.04 -49.03
CA THR A 946 -25.99 44.34 -48.98
C THR A 946 -26.82 44.40 -47.72
N ARG A 947 -26.62 45.44 -46.90
CA ARG A 947 -27.40 45.68 -45.69
C ARG A 947 -28.32 46.88 -45.92
N THR A 948 -29.59 46.73 -45.53
CA THR A 948 -30.54 47.85 -45.56
C THR A 948 -30.19 48.86 -44.49
N LEU A 949 -29.72 50.05 -44.91
CA LEU A 949 -29.59 51.21 -44.02
C LEU A 949 -30.91 52.00 -44.03
N THR A 950 -31.67 51.91 -42.95
CA THR A 950 -32.84 52.78 -42.73
C THR A 950 -32.38 54.09 -42.12
N ILE A 951 -32.60 55.20 -42.83
CA ILE A 951 -32.33 56.54 -42.32
C ILE A 951 -33.66 57.23 -42.05
N ASN A 952 -34.00 57.34 -40.76
CA ASN A 952 -35.14 58.12 -40.33
C ASN A 952 -34.70 59.57 -40.15
N ILE A 953 -35.28 60.49 -40.92
CA ILE A 953 -35.02 61.93 -40.82
C ILE A 953 -36.28 62.59 -40.29
N ASP A 954 -36.29 62.85 -38.99
CA ASP A 954 -37.36 63.57 -38.33
C ASP A 954 -37.09 65.08 -38.36
N PHE A 955 -38.04 65.84 -38.89
CA PHE A 955 -37.98 67.29 -38.88
C PHE A 955 -38.83 67.84 -37.74
N TYR A 956 -38.27 68.76 -36.95
CA TYR A 956 -38.99 69.41 -35.85
C TYR A 956 -40.13 70.35 -36.31
N ASN A 957 -40.26 70.65 -37.61
CA ASN A 957 -41.27 71.56 -38.17
C ASN A 957 -41.96 70.97 -39.41
N THR A 958 -43.22 71.33 -39.66
CA THR A 958 -43.97 70.99 -40.89
C THR A 958 -43.34 71.62 -42.14
N VAL A 959 -43.19 70.83 -43.22
CA VAL A 959 -42.43 71.15 -44.45
C VAL A 959 -42.90 72.44 -45.16
N GLU A 960 -44.18 72.81 -45.04
CA GLU A 960 -44.78 73.98 -45.70
C GLU A 960 -44.18 75.33 -45.24
N ASN A 961 -43.64 75.42 -44.03
CA ASN A 961 -43.20 76.70 -43.46
C ASN A 961 -41.76 77.10 -43.84
N ASN A 962 -40.97 76.20 -44.43
CA ASN A 962 -39.58 76.45 -44.85
C ASN A 962 -39.21 75.65 -46.11
N ALA A 963 -40.15 75.51 -47.05
CA ALA A 963 -39.99 74.70 -48.26
C ALA A 963 -38.69 75.00 -49.04
N ALA A 964 -38.26 76.26 -49.09
CA ALA A 964 -37.01 76.64 -49.76
C ALA A 964 -35.74 76.11 -49.04
N VAL A 965 -35.73 76.01 -47.70
CA VAL A 965 -34.56 75.55 -46.92
C VAL A 965 -34.50 74.03 -46.89
N TYR A 966 -35.65 73.35 -46.91
CA TYR A 966 -35.71 71.88 -46.98
C TYR A 966 -35.42 71.31 -48.37
N GLN A 967 -35.70 72.06 -49.45
CA GLN A 967 -35.40 71.62 -50.82
C GLN A 967 -33.90 71.63 -51.17
N ASP A 968 -33.08 72.34 -50.38
CA ASP A 968 -31.62 72.37 -50.53
C ASP A 968 -30.89 71.36 -49.61
N MET A 969 -31.62 70.44 -48.96
CA MET A 969 -31.01 69.45 -48.08
C MET A 969 -30.32 68.33 -48.86
N GLU A 970 -28.99 68.28 -48.74
CA GLU A 970 -28.17 67.17 -49.22
C GLU A 970 -27.86 66.22 -48.06
N VAL A 971 -28.41 65.00 -48.13
CA VAL A 971 -27.97 63.90 -47.25
C VAL A 971 -26.90 63.13 -47.99
N ARG A 972 -25.64 63.41 -47.65
CA ARG A 972 -24.50 62.74 -48.27
C ARG A 972 -24.00 61.61 -47.37
N ILE A 973 -24.21 60.37 -47.83
CA ILE A 973 -23.64 59.17 -47.21
C ILE A 973 -22.39 58.82 -48.02
N VAL A 974 -21.22 58.89 -47.40
CA VAL A 974 -19.95 58.51 -48.03
C VAL A 974 -19.41 57.30 -47.30
N GLY A 975 -19.52 56.12 -47.90
CA GLY A 975 -18.76 54.95 -47.48
C GLY A 975 -17.32 55.06 -47.99
N GLY A 976 -16.34 54.99 -47.11
CA GLY A 976 -14.93 54.93 -47.49
C GLY A 976 -14.63 53.64 -48.24
N THR A 977 -13.86 53.73 -49.31
CA THR A 977 -13.17 52.58 -49.92
C THR A 977 -12.22 52.05 -48.85
N VAL A 978 -12.48 50.85 -48.33
CA VAL A 978 -11.47 50.08 -47.60
C VAL A 978 -10.87 49.10 -48.58
#